data_AF-A0A371DB69-F1
#
_entry.id   AF-A0A371DB69-F1
#
_cell.length_a   1.000
_cell.length_b   1.000
_cell.length_c   1.000
_cell.angle_alpha   90.00
_cell.angle_beta   90.00
_cell.angle_gamma   90.00
#
_symmetry.space_group_name_H-M   'P 1'
#
loop_
_entity.id
_entity.type
_entity.pdbx_description
1 polymer ?
#
loop_
_entity_poly.entity_id
_entity_poly.type
_entity_poly.pdbx_seq_one_letter_code
_entity_poly.pdbx_strand_id
1 'polypeptide(L)'
;MPRHRYHGETTKGYSEELYSETCSLIAGWTLDEGAVRVRRRLGIWNTKTRSGLRKIGARLPEVSEKLSTLFDIACTRNDWMYCDVIMIIWLELCPDAVLCRTLLEKGLLERALQLVERGSSITVLQLLSLLARHGDDATKSNILRAFQSIVVKWKVRWSVDDCNVEFALITLCHCIGATTFPATAPLTLPAGLSVRFLAGIALDAVEDVEACFDTIIHAIPLLIICAKTCPPPETEIRERILDFLAVLVHSKDVGMRCVCTWVFCDLAVADRESLPPDDSTLGSVRQTTHFPELARRDASPGSEQEAIQGQMQQLRMLLYIMSTEENYYTFGVGMAHLLTNGPFPDDDRDFPELMARTIAKFNSWHSLLSEAVEVLRRRQDPSHLDMADTLALEHLARDGSSDAAASHARAVLRRNAEHAYAYAILAEQSQDKEDALQAATKGLRLAHLTIYLRRRIQVSEIELLFAKARRLLLHTAPQDWHRRTAGLYRIDAGMQRALVFMEDVPIDSRELARVVDLAIIHLLAFGADLYTPKLEKIQMLMDIIKSSTRARENLGYEVVDPPARIGHKALAHHFARGYSKWAPLIERFDLADEEHRAFIFGDPSSEADASERRQSDSSLSGDDSDQDDEHKWDQDAQKYSEEYALWWEQRNEPTLASHLRGPLRCSCLSSADGGVQLGPGVALLYACSWCSCRTAMVRKCSRCEDAWYCDADCQRAHWPQHRLVCRES
;
A
#
# COMPACT_ATOMS: atom_id res chain seq x y z
N MET A 1 -52.29 -26.67 -40.43
CA MET A 1 -52.18 -25.44 -39.61
C MET A 1 -52.82 -25.69 -38.24
N PRO A 2 -52.06 -25.60 -37.14
CA PRO A 2 -52.66 -25.34 -35.84
C PRO A 2 -52.04 -24.12 -35.13
N ARG A 3 -52.94 -23.18 -34.84
CA ARG A 3 -53.07 -22.25 -33.70
C ARG A 3 -51.85 -22.01 -32.79
N HIS A 4 -51.17 -20.89 -33.06
CA HIS A 4 -50.52 -20.06 -32.05
C HIS A 4 -51.53 -19.03 -31.52
N ARG A 5 -51.82 -19.04 -30.20
CA ARG A 5 -52.13 -17.89 -29.31
C ARG A 5 -52.79 -18.37 -28.01
N TYR A 6 -52.61 -17.58 -26.94
CA TYR A 6 -53.10 -17.70 -25.55
C TYR A 6 -52.13 -18.24 -24.49
N HIS A 7 -51.01 -17.55 -24.26
CA HIS A 7 -50.30 -17.63 -22.97
C HIS A 7 -49.92 -16.26 -22.36
N GLY A 8 -50.21 -15.12 -23.01
CA GLY A 8 -49.83 -13.79 -22.53
C GLY A 8 -50.88 -13.03 -21.71
N GLU A 9 -52.18 -13.34 -21.85
CA GLU A 9 -53.26 -12.56 -21.19
C GLU A 9 -53.57 -13.04 -19.76
N THR A 10 -53.34 -14.32 -19.45
CA THR A 10 -53.64 -14.90 -18.13
C THR A 10 -52.62 -14.55 -17.05
N THR A 11 -51.35 -14.39 -17.42
CA THR A 11 -50.26 -14.04 -16.48
C THR A 11 -50.34 -12.58 -16.03
N LYS A 12 -50.74 -11.67 -16.92
CA LYS A 12 -50.90 -10.25 -16.58
C LYS A 12 -52.05 -10.01 -15.59
N GLY A 13 -53.18 -10.71 -15.76
CA GLY A 13 -54.31 -10.63 -14.83
C GLY A 13 -53.97 -11.12 -13.42
N TYR A 14 -53.20 -12.20 -13.31
CA TYR A 14 -52.76 -12.75 -12.01
C TYR A 14 -51.82 -11.80 -11.25
N SER A 15 -50.88 -11.15 -11.94
CA SER A 15 -49.96 -10.21 -11.29
C SER A 15 -50.67 -8.94 -10.77
N GLU A 16 -51.70 -8.48 -11.48
CA GLU A 16 -52.53 -7.34 -11.06
C GLU A 16 -53.38 -7.67 -9.83
N GLU A 17 -53.98 -8.87 -9.80
CA GLU A 17 -54.73 -9.36 -8.64
C GLU A 17 -53.82 -9.51 -7.42
N LEU A 18 -52.63 -10.11 -7.61
CA LEU A 18 -51.64 -10.26 -6.56
C LEU A 18 -51.18 -8.90 -6.01
N TYR A 19 -50.94 -7.92 -6.88
CA TYR A 19 -50.60 -6.56 -6.48
C TYR A 19 -51.71 -5.94 -5.61
N SER A 20 -52.95 -5.94 -6.08
CA SER A 20 -54.10 -5.40 -5.34
C SER A 20 -54.32 -6.09 -3.97
N GLU A 21 -54.12 -7.40 -3.90
CA GLU A 21 -54.18 -8.14 -2.65
C GLU A 21 -53.07 -7.69 -1.69
N THR A 22 -51.83 -7.60 -2.17
CA THR A 22 -50.69 -7.18 -1.35
C THR A 22 -50.76 -5.73 -0.90
N CYS A 23 -51.27 -4.81 -1.72
CA CYS A 23 -51.53 -3.42 -1.31
C CYS A 23 -52.51 -3.37 -0.13
N SER A 24 -53.57 -4.18 -0.18
CA SER A 24 -54.56 -4.27 0.89
C SER A 24 -53.96 -4.83 2.19
N LEU A 25 -52.97 -5.74 2.08
CA LEU A 25 -52.27 -6.31 3.23
C LEU A 25 -51.35 -5.31 3.94
N ILE A 26 -50.77 -4.35 3.22
CA ILE A 26 -49.84 -3.38 3.81
C ILE A 26 -50.53 -2.09 4.29
N ALA A 27 -51.81 -1.89 3.98
CA ALA A 27 -52.55 -0.70 4.39
C ALA A 27 -52.57 -0.55 5.92
N GLY A 28 -52.13 0.62 6.40
CA GLY A 28 -52.09 0.95 7.83
C GLY A 28 -50.91 0.38 8.61
N TRP A 29 -49.94 -0.26 7.93
CA TRP A 29 -48.73 -0.80 8.55
C TRP A 29 -47.49 0.03 8.22
N THR A 30 -46.45 -0.08 9.05
CA THR A 30 -45.13 0.50 8.75
C THR A 30 -44.47 -0.21 7.56
N LEU A 31 -43.42 0.38 6.99
CA LEU A 31 -42.72 -0.20 5.84
C LEU A 31 -42.14 -1.59 6.15
N ASP A 32 -41.53 -1.77 7.33
CA ASP A 32 -40.98 -3.06 7.77
C ASP A 32 -42.07 -4.13 7.94
N GLU A 33 -43.18 -3.74 8.58
CA GLU A 33 -44.34 -4.60 8.78
C GLU A 33 -45.03 -4.96 7.47
N GLY A 34 -45.04 -4.04 6.52
CA GLY A 34 -45.48 -4.25 5.14
C GLY A 34 -44.59 -5.26 4.43
N ALA A 35 -43.26 -5.11 4.52
CA ALA A 35 -42.30 -6.02 3.92
C ALA A 35 -42.45 -7.45 4.47
N VAL A 36 -42.64 -7.62 5.78
CA VAL A 36 -42.92 -8.92 6.40
C VAL A 36 -44.19 -9.57 5.82
N ARG A 37 -45.27 -8.80 5.65
CA ARG A 37 -46.54 -9.29 5.12
C ARG A 37 -46.46 -9.69 3.66
N VAL A 38 -45.82 -8.85 2.83
CA VAL A 38 -45.58 -9.14 1.42
C VAL A 38 -44.72 -10.39 1.28
N ARG A 39 -43.63 -10.53 2.05
CA ARG A 39 -42.81 -11.75 2.05
C ARG A 39 -43.63 -13.00 2.38
N ARG A 40 -44.44 -12.94 3.44
CA ARG A 40 -45.31 -14.06 3.83
C ARG A 40 -46.28 -14.42 2.70
N ARG A 41 -46.89 -13.43 2.05
CA ARG A 41 -47.85 -13.64 0.96
C ARG A 41 -47.20 -14.24 -0.29
N LEU A 42 -45.96 -13.84 -0.58
CA LEU A 42 -45.17 -14.34 -1.70
C LEU A 42 -44.48 -15.69 -1.42
N GLY A 43 -44.57 -16.18 -0.19
CA GLY A 43 -43.90 -17.42 0.24
C GLY A 43 -42.37 -17.28 0.30
N ILE A 44 -41.85 -16.07 0.53
CA ILE A 44 -40.43 -15.80 0.72
C ILE A 44 -40.06 -16.21 2.15
N TRP A 45 -39.02 -17.03 2.28
CA TRP A 45 -38.56 -17.51 3.59
C TRP A 45 -37.92 -16.41 4.45
N ASN A 46 -37.64 -16.75 5.70
CA ASN A 46 -37.02 -15.83 6.65
C ASN A 46 -35.60 -15.45 6.23
N THR A 47 -35.45 -14.23 5.73
CA THR A 47 -34.20 -13.56 5.31
C THR A 47 -33.22 -13.36 6.46
N LYS A 48 -33.70 -13.37 7.71
CA LYS A 48 -32.87 -13.24 8.92
C LYS A 48 -32.08 -14.50 9.26
N THR A 49 -32.25 -15.58 8.50
CA THR A 49 -31.59 -16.86 8.75
C THR A 49 -30.85 -17.37 7.53
N ARG A 50 -29.68 -17.97 7.74
CA ARG A 50 -28.90 -18.61 6.68
C ARG A 50 -29.68 -19.70 5.95
N SER A 51 -30.47 -20.51 6.68
CA SER A 51 -31.31 -21.55 6.09
C SER A 51 -32.41 -20.97 5.18
N GLY A 52 -33.00 -19.84 5.57
CA GLY A 52 -33.99 -19.13 4.76
C GLY A 52 -33.40 -18.58 3.47
N LEU A 53 -32.24 -17.90 3.56
CA LEU A 53 -31.52 -17.41 2.37
C LEU A 53 -31.14 -18.54 1.40
N ARG A 54 -30.72 -19.71 1.92
CA ARG A 54 -30.46 -20.90 1.08
C ARG A 54 -31.70 -21.37 0.32
N LYS A 55 -32.86 -21.40 0.97
CA LYS A 55 -34.14 -21.77 0.33
C LYS A 55 -34.57 -20.72 -0.70
N ILE A 56 -34.35 -19.44 -0.41
CA ILE A 56 -34.61 -18.35 -1.35
C ILE A 56 -33.73 -18.50 -2.59
N GLY A 57 -32.42 -18.76 -2.43
CA GLY A 57 -31.51 -18.97 -3.55
C GLY A 57 -31.96 -20.08 -4.50
N ALA A 58 -32.53 -21.18 -3.97
CA ALA A 58 -33.05 -22.28 -4.78
C ALA A 58 -34.29 -21.89 -5.63
N ARG A 59 -35.01 -20.82 -5.26
CA ARG A 59 -36.18 -20.30 -5.99
C ARG A 59 -36.00 -18.85 -6.43
N LEU A 60 -34.76 -18.37 -6.49
CA LEU A 60 -34.47 -16.97 -6.75
C LEU A 60 -35.06 -16.46 -8.08
N PRO A 61 -35.06 -17.22 -9.19
CA PRO A 61 -35.69 -16.77 -10.43
C PRO A 61 -37.18 -16.45 -10.26
N GLU A 62 -37.92 -17.31 -9.54
CA GLU A 62 -39.36 -17.11 -9.29
C GLU A 62 -39.60 -15.93 -8.34
N VAL A 63 -38.81 -15.82 -7.27
CA VAL A 63 -38.93 -14.74 -6.29
C VAL A 63 -38.58 -13.40 -6.92
N SER A 64 -37.49 -13.33 -7.69
CA SER A 64 -37.05 -12.12 -8.40
C SER A 64 -38.12 -11.65 -9.38
N GLU A 65 -38.68 -12.55 -10.20
CA GLU A 65 -39.69 -12.18 -11.20
C GLU A 65 -40.95 -11.58 -10.54
N LYS A 66 -41.41 -12.18 -9.43
CA LYS A 66 -42.56 -11.65 -8.68
C LYS A 66 -42.26 -10.28 -8.08
N LEU A 67 -41.12 -10.11 -7.42
CA LEU A 67 -40.75 -8.83 -6.81
C LEU A 67 -40.59 -7.74 -7.87
N SER A 68 -39.91 -8.04 -8.97
CA SER A 68 -39.74 -7.12 -10.10
C SER A 68 -41.08 -6.74 -10.74
N THR A 69 -41.96 -7.71 -10.99
CA THR A 69 -43.28 -7.44 -11.58
C THR A 69 -44.12 -6.55 -10.67
N LEU A 70 -44.17 -6.86 -9.37
CA LEU A 70 -44.94 -6.06 -8.40
C LEU A 70 -44.38 -4.65 -8.26
N PHE A 71 -43.06 -4.50 -8.28
CA PHE A 71 -42.40 -3.20 -8.30
C PHE A 71 -42.75 -2.40 -9.56
N ASP A 72 -42.66 -3.02 -10.74
CA ASP A 72 -42.92 -2.35 -12.02
C ASP A 72 -44.39 -1.89 -12.11
N ILE A 73 -45.34 -2.68 -11.59
CA ILE A 73 -46.76 -2.30 -11.45
C ILE A 73 -46.90 -1.11 -10.49
N ALA A 74 -46.29 -1.18 -9.31
CA ALA A 74 -46.35 -0.12 -8.30
C ALA A 74 -45.76 1.20 -8.84
N CYS A 75 -44.61 1.15 -9.50
CA CYS A 75 -43.97 2.30 -10.15
C CYS A 75 -44.89 2.93 -11.20
N THR A 76 -45.50 2.11 -12.07
CA THR A 76 -46.43 2.61 -13.11
C THR A 76 -47.66 3.30 -12.50
N ARG A 77 -48.12 2.83 -11.34
CA ARG A 77 -49.28 3.38 -10.61
C ARG A 77 -48.93 4.54 -9.69
N ASN A 78 -47.66 4.89 -9.59
CA ASN A 78 -47.14 5.84 -8.63
C ASN A 78 -47.41 5.46 -7.16
N ASP A 79 -47.35 4.17 -6.82
CA ASP A 79 -47.48 3.65 -5.45
C ASP A 79 -46.10 3.50 -4.79
N TRP A 80 -45.55 4.62 -4.30
CA TRP A 80 -44.18 4.70 -3.79
C TRP A 80 -43.98 3.96 -2.49
N MET A 81 -45.00 3.97 -1.62
CA MET A 81 -44.96 3.22 -0.37
C MET A 81 -44.77 1.72 -0.66
N TYR A 82 -45.49 1.19 -1.66
CA TYR A 82 -45.31 -0.19 -2.06
C TYR A 82 -43.94 -0.45 -2.70
N CYS A 83 -43.41 0.51 -3.48
CA CYS A 83 -42.06 0.42 -4.02
C CYS A 83 -40.99 0.35 -2.90
N ASP A 84 -41.12 1.19 -1.87
CA ASP A 84 -40.23 1.19 -0.69
C ASP A 84 -40.33 -0.15 0.07
N VAL A 85 -41.53 -0.71 0.20
CA VAL A 85 -41.74 -2.06 0.79
C VAL A 85 -40.98 -3.13 0.02
N ILE A 86 -41.03 -3.12 -1.32
CA ILE A 86 -40.27 -4.07 -2.15
C ILE A 86 -38.76 -3.81 -2.02
N MET A 87 -38.32 -2.56 -1.94
CA MET A 87 -36.91 -2.24 -1.70
C MET A 87 -36.39 -2.78 -0.39
N ILE A 88 -37.16 -2.71 0.70
CA ILE A 88 -36.76 -3.31 1.99
C ILE A 88 -36.55 -4.81 1.83
N ILE A 89 -37.41 -5.50 1.05
CA ILE A 89 -37.22 -6.92 0.76
C ILE A 89 -35.89 -7.14 0.00
N TRP A 90 -35.57 -6.31 -0.99
CA TRP A 90 -34.27 -6.40 -1.67
C TRP A 90 -33.10 -6.10 -0.73
N LEU A 91 -33.23 -5.13 0.17
CA LEU A 91 -32.22 -4.78 1.16
C LEU A 91 -31.94 -5.94 2.14
N GLU A 92 -32.93 -6.77 2.43
CA GLU A 92 -32.74 -7.98 3.23
C GLU A 92 -32.06 -9.13 2.47
N LEU A 93 -32.13 -9.13 1.12
CA LEU A 93 -31.56 -10.18 0.26
C LEU A 93 -30.15 -9.85 -0.20
N CYS A 94 -29.86 -8.58 -0.49
CA CYS A 94 -28.60 -8.12 -1.05
C CYS A 94 -27.35 -8.23 -0.15
N PRO A 95 -27.44 -8.44 1.19
CA PRO A 95 -26.28 -8.78 2.00
C PRO A 95 -25.63 -10.12 1.57
N ASP A 96 -26.41 -11.03 0.97
CA ASP A 96 -25.88 -12.23 0.34
C ASP A 96 -25.36 -11.91 -1.07
N ALA A 97 -24.05 -12.00 -1.27
CA ALA A 97 -23.39 -11.62 -2.51
C ALA A 97 -23.82 -12.47 -3.72
N VAL A 98 -24.27 -13.71 -3.51
CA VAL A 98 -24.79 -14.55 -4.61
C VAL A 98 -26.18 -14.06 -5.00
N LEU A 99 -27.08 -13.84 -4.03
CA LEU A 99 -28.42 -13.34 -4.30
C LEU A 99 -28.36 -11.93 -4.94
N CYS A 100 -27.52 -11.05 -4.40
CA CYS A 100 -27.33 -9.68 -4.88
C CYS A 100 -26.91 -9.66 -6.36
N ARG A 101 -25.88 -10.45 -6.73
CA ARG A 101 -25.40 -10.52 -8.11
C ARG A 101 -26.47 -11.03 -9.08
N THR A 102 -27.21 -12.08 -8.69
CA THR A 102 -28.31 -12.56 -9.53
C THR A 102 -29.45 -11.54 -9.65
N LEU A 103 -29.75 -10.77 -8.60
CA LEU A 103 -30.74 -9.69 -8.69
C LEU A 103 -30.26 -8.54 -9.59
N LEU A 104 -28.97 -8.21 -9.56
CA LEU A 104 -28.35 -7.25 -10.48
C LEU A 104 -28.52 -7.69 -11.94
N GLU A 105 -28.26 -8.96 -12.25
CA GLU A 105 -28.50 -9.55 -13.59
C GLU A 105 -29.97 -9.46 -14.04
N LYS A 106 -30.91 -9.29 -13.09
CA LYS A 106 -32.35 -9.14 -13.35
C LYS A 106 -32.82 -7.68 -13.37
N GLY A 107 -31.89 -6.73 -13.40
CA GLY A 107 -32.16 -5.30 -13.52
C GLY A 107 -32.61 -4.65 -12.23
N LEU A 108 -32.04 -5.07 -11.09
CA LEU A 108 -32.30 -4.44 -9.79
C LEU A 108 -31.79 -3.00 -9.74
N LEU A 109 -30.65 -2.71 -10.35
CA LEU A 109 -30.05 -1.37 -10.31
C LEU A 109 -30.97 -0.33 -10.98
N GLU A 110 -31.48 -0.63 -12.17
CA GLU A 110 -32.36 0.26 -12.93
C GLU A 110 -33.64 0.57 -12.14
N ARG A 111 -34.15 -0.40 -11.39
CA ARG A 111 -35.32 -0.23 -10.52
C ARG A 111 -35.01 0.63 -9.30
N ALA A 112 -33.89 0.38 -8.63
CA ALA A 112 -33.44 1.21 -7.51
C ALA A 112 -33.24 2.67 -7.95
N LEU A 113 -32.65 2.90 -9.13
CA LEU A 113 -32.40 4.24 -9.66
C LEU A 113 -33.69 5.00 -10.05
N GLN A 114 -34.82 4.33 -10.32
CA GLN A 114 -36.10 5.01 -10.55
C GLN A 114 -36.62 5.74 -9.30
N LEU A 115 -36.22 5.29 -8.11
CA LEU A 115 -36.67 5.89 -6.84
C LEU A 115 -35.79 7.05 -6.38
N VAL A 116 -34.59 7.18 -6.94
CA VAL A 116 -33.68 8.31 -6.70
C VAL A 116 -34.36 9.65 -6.94
N GLU A 117 -35.17 9.75 -8.01
CA GLU A 117 -35.80 11.00 -8.41
C GLU A 117 -36.82 11.53 -7.41
N ARG A 118 -37.23 10.69 -6.44
CA ARG A 118 -38.36 10.95 -5.53
C ARG A 118 -37.94 11.34 -4.12
N GLY A 119 -36.65 11.16 -3.80
CA GLY A 119 -36.08 11.57 -2.51
C GLY A 119 -36.26 10.58 -1.37
N SER A 120 -36.68 9.33 -1.60
CA SER A 120 -36.60 8.28 -0.57
C SER A 120 -35.11 7.96 -0.35
N SER A 121 -34.47 8.60 0.65
CA SER A 121 -33.01 8.72 0.65
C SER A 121 -32.28 7.51 1.24
N ILE A 122 -32.73 7.05 2.40
CA ILE A 122 -31.92 6.12 3.21
C ILE A 122 -31.94 4.70 2.64
N THR A 123 -33.11 4.16 2.28
CA THR A 123 -33.23 2.79 1.77
C THR A 123 -32.55 2.63 0.41
N VAL A 124 -32.63 3.66 -0.45
CA VAL A 124 -31.92 3.67 -1.74
C VAL A 124 -30.41 3.68 -1.53
N LEU A 125 -29.89 4.55 -0.67
CA LEU A 125 -28.43 4.62 -0.41
C LEU A 125 -27.91 3.34 0.25
N GLN A 126 -28.66 2.78 1.20
CA GLN A 126 -28.36 1.49 1.80
C GLN A 126 -28.29 0.39 0.74
N LEU A 127 -29.28 0.31 -0.14
CA LEU A 127 -29.30 -0.66 -1.22
C LEU A 127 -28.12 -0.44 -2.18
N LEU A 128 -27.89 0.80 -2.64
CA LEU A 128 -26.77 1.15 -3.50
C LEU A 128 -25.41 0.79 -2.88
N SER A 129 -25.27 0.92 -1.55
CA SER A 129 -24.05 0.51 -0.85
C SER A 129 -23.81 -1.01 -0.94
N LEU A 130 -24.87 -1.83 -0.85
CA LEU A 130 -24.78 -3.28 -1.04
C LEU A 130 -24.52 -3.64 -2.51
N LEU A 131 -25.18 -2.95 -3.45
CA LEU A 131 -24.96 -3.14 -4.88
C LEU A 131 -23.53 -2.76 -5.28
N ALA A 132 -22.96 -1.70 -4.70
CA ALA A 132 -21.58 -1.29 -4.95
C ALA A 132 -20.56 -2.33 -4.45
N ARG A 133 -20.83 -2.98 -3.30
CA ARG A 133 -19.96 -4.03 -2.73
C ARG A 133 -19.94 -5.31 -3.55
N HIS A 134 -21.08 -5.68 -4.16
CA HIS A 134 -21.25 -6.99 -4.83
C HIS A 134 -21.35 -6.91 -6.35
N GLY A 135 -21.55 -5.71 -6.89
CA GLY A 135 -21.69 -5.46 -8.32
C GLY A 135 -20.36 -5.56 -9.07
N ASP A 136 -20.48 -5.85 -10.35
CA ASP A 136 -19.38 -5.80 -11.31
C ASP A 136 -19.04 -4.35 -11.70
N ASP A 137 -18.06 -4.19 -12.59
CA ASP A 137 -17.58 -2.87 -13.00
C ASP A 137 -18.63 -2.06 -13.79
N ALA A 138 -19.49 -2.75 -14.53
CA ALA A 138 -20.60 -2.12 -15.22
C ALA A 138 -21.60 -1.54 -14.20
N THR A 139 -21.96 -2.32 -13.17
CA THR A 139 -22.82 -1.90 -12.07
C THR A 139 -22.24 -0.68 -11.36
N LYS A 140 -20.96 -0.75 -10.95
CA LYS A 140 -20.27 0.36 -10.26
C LYS A 140 -20.23 1.63 -11.11
N SER A 141 -19.91 1.50 -12.39
CA SER A 141 -19.88 2.64 -13.33
C SER A 141 -21.26 3.29 -13.48
N ASN A 142 -22.33 2.48 -13.50
CA ASN A 142 -23.70 2.97 -13.58
C ASN A 142 -24.14 3.67 -12.28
N ILE A 143 -23.76 3.12 -11.12
CA ILE A 143 -23.99 3.76 -9.82
C ILE A 143 -23.29 5.12 -9.77
N LEU A 144 -22.01 5.20 -10.14
CA LEU A 144 -21.25 6.47 -10.13
C LEU A 144 -21.88 7.54 -11.02
N ARG A 145 -22.33 7.17 -12.22
CA ARG A 145 -23.01 8.09 -13.14
C ARG A 145 -24.31 8.62 -12.54
N ALA A 146 -25.08 7.78 -11.85
CA ALA A 146 -26.30 8.18 -11.18
C ALA A 146 -26.06 9.00 -9.91
N PHE A 147 -24.94 8.77 -9.22
CA PHE A 147 -24.63 9.36 -7.91
C PHE A 147 -24.59 10.89 -7.94
N GLN A 148 -24.05 11.48 -9.00
CA GLN A 148 -24.04 12.94 -9.16
C GLN A 148 -25.47 13.51 -9.16
N SER A 149 -26.40 12.84 -9.84
CA SER A 149 -27.81 13.24 -9.88
C SER A 149 -28.49 13.08 -8.52
N ILE A 150 -28.16 12.02 -7.78
CA ILE A 150 -28.63 11.81 -6.40
C ILE A 150 -28.26 13.02 -5.55
N VAL A 151 -26.99 13.40 -5.53
CA VAL A 151 -26.51 14.42 -4.59
C VAL A 151 -27.02 15.81 -4.95
N VAL A 152 -27.04 16.17 -6.25
CA VAL A 152 -27.60 17.46 -6.69
C VAL A 152 -29.08 17.57 -6.32
N LYS A 153 -29.86 16.51 -6.55
CA LYS A 153 -31.31 16.51 -6.23
C LYS A 153 -31.56 16.52 -4.72
N TRP A 154 -30.70 15.88 -3.94
CA TRP A 154 -30.92 15.68 -2.50
C TRP A 154 -30.19 16.70 -1.63
N LYS A 155 -29.54 17.72 -2.21
CA LYS A 155 -28.65 18.71 -1.55
C LYS A 155 -29.18 19.29 -0.21
N VAL A 156 -30.50 19.40 -0.03
CA VAL A 156 -31.12 19.94 1.21
C VAL A 156 -31.29 18.88 2.32
N ARG A 157 -31.28 17.59 1.99
CA ARG A 157 -31.55 16.47 2.92
C ARG A 157 -30.31 15.85 3.56
N TRP A 158 -29.11 16.19 3.06
CA TRP A 158 -27.85 15.68 3.60
C TRP A 158 -27.53 16.20 5.01
N SER A 159 -28.08 17.35 5.42
CA SER A 159 -27.80 18.00 6.71
C SER A 159 -28.72 17.57 7.86
N VAL A 160 -29.60 16.58 7.66
CA VAL A 160 -30.66 16.24 8.64
C VAL A 160 -30.58 14.79 9.13
N ASP A 161 -29.83 13.92 8.47
CA ASP A 161 -29.80 12.48 8.79
C ASP A 161 -28.44 11.86 8.42
N ASP A 162 -27.59 11.72 9.44
CA ASP A 162 -26.18 11.32 9.38
C ASP A 162 -25.99 9.94 8.73
N CYS A 163 -27.00 9.06 8.83
CA CYS A 163 -26.99 7.73 8.21
C CYS A 163 -26.91 7.79 6.67
N ASN A 164 -27.42 8.85 6.02
CA ASN A 164 -27.36 8.97 4.57
C ASN A 164 -25.93 9.21 4.06
N VAL A 165 -25.13 9.96 4.83
CA VAL A 165 -23.75 10.31 4.46
C VAL A 165 -22.86 9.08 4.54
N GLU A 166 -23.04 8.24 5.56
CA GLU A 166 -22.30 6.98 5.71
C GLU A 166 -22.50 6.06 4.49
N PHE A 167 -23.75 5.71 4.14
CA PHE A 167 -24.01 4.83 3.00
C PHE A 167 -23.57 5.41 1.67
N ALA A 168 -23.60 6.74 1.53
CA ALA A 168 -23.04 7.45 0.38
C ALA A 168 -21.53 7.24 0.27
N LEU A 169 -20.78 7.43 1.35
CA LEU A 169 -19.33 7.22 1.37
C LEU A 169 -18.96 5.77 1.11
N ILE A 170 -19.67 4.82 1.72
CA ILE A 170 -19.52 3.39 1.45
C ILE A 170 -19.73 3.12 -0.04
N THR A 171 -20.84 3.60 -0.61
CA THR A 171 -21.16 3.42 -2.03
C THR A 171 -20.04 3.96 -2.92
N LEU A 172 -19.58 5.18 -2.66
CA LEU A 172 -18.50 5.82 -3.41
C LEU A 172 -17.19 5.04 -3.28
N CYS A 173 -16.80 4.65 -2.07
CA CYS A 173 -15.57 3.91 -1.80
C CYS A 173 -15.54 2.56 -2.54
N HIS A 174 -16.62 1.79 -2.49
CA HIS A 174 -16.70 0.47 -3.16
C HIS A 174 -16.89 0.56 -4.68
N CYS A 175 -17.45 1.65 -5.20
CA CYS A 175 -17.54 1.90 -6.65
C CYS A 175 -16.23 2.43 -7.24
N ILE A 176 -15.54 3.31 -6.53
CA ILE A 176 -14.28 3.93 -6.98
C ILE A 176 -13.10 2.97 -6.78
N GLY A 177 -13.22 2.00 -5.86
CA GLY A 177 -12.18 1.01 -5.53
C GLY A 177 -11.95 -0.12 -6.55
N ALA A 178 -10.66 -0.41 -6.76
CA ALA A 178 -10.03 -1.49 -7.53
C ALA A 178 -10.12 -1.46 -9.07
N THR A 179 -11.19 -0.96 -9.68
CA THR A 179 -11.33 -1.01 -11.15
C THR A 179 -11.21 0.35 -11.85
N THR A 180 -11.36 1.45 -11.10
CA THR A 180 -11.09 2.82 -11.57
C THR A 180 -9.61 3.21 -11.48
N PHE A 181 -8.85 2.57 -10.59
CA PHE A 181 -7.44 2.89 -10.33
C PHE A 181 -6.54 1.66 -10.48
N PRO A 182 -6.25 1.24 -11.73
CA PRO A 182 -5.24 0.23 -11.97
C PRO A 182 -3.86 0.77 -11.56
N ALA A 183 -2.96 -0.14 -11.17
CA ALA A 183 -1.62 0.19 -10.68
C ALA A 183 -0.75 1.02 -11.65
N THR A 184 -1.15 1.14 -12.92
CA THR A 184 -0.32 1.65 -14.03
C THR A 184 -0.95 2.81 -14.80
N ALA A 185 -2.11 3.34 -14.41
CA ALA A 185 -2.75 4.47 -15.10
C ALA A 185 -2.82 5.71 -14.20
N PRO A 186 -2.75 6.94 -14.75
CA PRO A 186 -2.94 8.15 -13.96
C PRO A 186 -4.30 8.11 -13.26
N LEU A 187 -4.34 8.42 -11.97
CA LEU A 187 -5.59 8.49 -11.23
C LEU A 187 -6.45 9.60 -11.84
N THR A 188 -7.52 9.23 -12.53
CA THR A 188 -8.53 10.18 -13.01
C THR A 188 -9.87 9.86 -12.36
N LEU A 189 -10.53 10.88 -11.81
CA LEU A 189 -11.90 10.73 -11.36
C LEU A 189 -12.83 10.44 -12.54
N PRO A 190 -13.86 9.59 -12.37
CA PRO A 190 -14.89 9.38 -13.38
C PRO A 190 -15.53 10.70 -13.83
N ALA A 191 -15.88 10.78 -15.12
CA ALA A 191 -16.57 11.95 -15.67
C ALA A 191 -17.84 12.28 -14.86
N GLY A 192 -17.93 13.52 -14.37
CA GLY A 192 -19.05 13.99 -13.55
C GLY A 192 -18.76 14.07 -12.03
N LEU A 193 -17.67 13.44 -11.55
CA LEU A 193 -17.22 13.59 -10.16
C LEU A 193 -16.04 14.57 -10.10
N SER A 194 -16.19 15.65 -9.33
CA SER A 194 -15.10 16.60 -9.06
C SER A 194 -14.44 16.33 -7.71
N VAL A 195 -13.17 16.72 -7.59
CA VAL A 195 -12.42 16.64 -6.32
C VAL A 195 -13.12 17.44 -5.23
N ARG A 196 -13.49 18.69 -5.51
CA ARG A 196 -14.31 19.52 -4.60
C ARG A 196 -15.55 18.82 -4.05
N PHE A 197 -16.26 18.09 -4.90
CA PHE A 197 -17.48 17.40 -4.50
C PHE A 197 -17.17 16.22 -3.57
N LEU A 198 -16.27 15.33 -3.99
CA LEU A 198 -15.95 14.11 -3.25
C LEU A 198 -15.25 14.43 -1.93
N ALA A 199 -14.28 15.35 -1.95
CA ALA A 199 -13.59 15.82 -0.76
C ALA A 199 -14.53 16.58 0.19
N GLY A 200 -15.47 17.36 -0.33
CA GLY A 200 -16.46 18.06 0.48
C GLY A 200 -17.29 17.07 1.30
N ILE A 201 -17.92 16.08 0.64
CA ILE A 201 -18.73 15.06 1.34
C ILE A 201 -17.89 14.28 2.35
N ALA A 202 -16.69 13.85 1.98
CA ALA A 202 -15.83 13.07 2.87
C ALA A 202 -15.33 13.87 4.07
N LEU A 203 -14.90 15.12 3.87
CA LEU A 203 -14.45 15.99 4.96
C LEU A 203 -15.61 16.39 5.88
N ASP A 204 -16.75 16.78 5.32
CA ASP A 204 -17.92 17.17 6.12
C ASP A 204 -18.42 15.99 6.98
N ALA A 205 -18.38 14.77 6.44
CA ALA A 205 -18.76 13.55 7.17
C ALA A 205 -17.82 13.21 8.32
N VAL A 206 -16.50 13.34 8.13
CA VAL A 206 -15.55 13.07 9.21
C VAL A 206 -15.51 14.22 10.22
N GLU A 207 -15.85 15.45 9.84
CA GLU A 207 -15.93 16.58 10.78
C GLU A 207 -17.07 16.43 11.79
N ASP A 208 -18.02 15.52 11.54
CA ASP A 208 -19.06 15.18 12.50
C ASP A 208 -18.48 14.55 13.79
N VAL A 209 -18.97 15.00 14.94
CA VAL A 209 -18.57 14.47 16.24
C VAL A 209 -19.00 13.01 16.39
N GLU A 210 -20.14 12.65 15.79
CA GLU A 210 -20.74 11.32 15.82
C GLU A 210 -20.29 10.43 14.65
N ALA A 211 -19.28 10.85 13.88
CA ALA A 211 -18.74 10.07 12.77
C ALA A 211 -18.34 8.66 13.22
N CYS A 212 -19.03 7.65 12.69
CA CYS A 212 -18.80 6.25 13.02
C CYS A 212 -17.52 5.70 12.38
N PHE A 213 -17.08 4.53 12.86
CA PHE A 213 -15.94 3.80 12.29
C PHE A 213 -16.05 3.64 10.77
N ASP A 214 -17.23 3.23 10.29
CA ASP A 214 -17.49 2.99 8.87
C ASP A 214 -17.41 4.28 8.04
N THR A 215 -17.87 5.41 8.56
CA THR A 215 -17.72 6.71 7.91
C THR A 215 -16.24 7.05 7.70
N ILE A 216 -15.44 6.95 8.76
CA ILE A 216 -14.03 7.36 8.73
C ILE A 216 -13.20 6.42 7.84
N ILE A 217 -13.33 5.10 7.99
CA ILE A 217 -12.52 4.13 7.23
C ILE A 217 -12.82 4.18 5.72
N HIS A 218 -14.04 4.53 5.31
CA HIS A 218 -14.39 4.70 3.90
C HIS A 218 -14.04 6.09 3.36
N ALA A 219 -14.02 7.13 4.20
CA ALA A 219 -13.60 8.47 3.82
C ALA A 219 -12.09 8.54 3.49
N ILE A 220 -11.23 7.86 4.24
CA ILE A 220 -9.77 7.94 4.07
C ILE A 220 -9.32 7.59 2.64
N PRO A 221 -9.70 6.44 2.03
CA PRO A 221 -9.36 6.14 0.64
C PRO A 221 -9.84 7.21 -0.35
N LEU A 222 -11.04 7.75 -0.17
CA LEU A 222 -11.60 8.79 -1.03
C LEU A 222 -10.79 10.08 -0.93
N LEU A 223 -10.37 10.46 0.27
CA LEU A 223 -9.52 11.62 0.51
C LEU A 223 -8.12 11.44 -0.08
N ILE A 224 -7.54 10.23 -0.02
CA ILE A 224 -6.27 9.91 -0.70
C ILE A 224 -6.41 10.10 -2.21
N ILE A 225 -7.49 9.58 -2.81
CA ILE A 225 -7.77 9.77 -4.24
C ILE A 225 -7.86 11.26 -4.56
N CYS A 226 -8.67 12.01 -3.81
CA CYS A 226 -8.84 13.44 -3.98
C CYS A 226 -7.50 14.19 -3.91
N ALA A 227 -6.64 13.88 -2.94
CA ALA A 227 -5.32 14.50 -2.81
C ALA A 227 -4.43 14.28 -4.03
N LYS A 228 -4.46 13.06 -4.61
CA LYS A 228 -3.67 12.69 -5.79
C LYS A 228 -4.23 13.26 -7.10
N THR A 229 -5.54 13.45 -7.19
CA THR A 229 -6.21 13.97 -8.39
C THR A 229 -6.51 15.46 -8.35
N CYS A 230 -6.13 16.16 -7.27
CA CYS A 230 -6.54 17.55 -7.04
C CYS A 230 -5.93 18.49 -8.09
N PRO A 231 -6.75 19.22 -8.86
CA PRO A 231 -6.22 20.16 -9.85
C PRO A 231 -5.61 21.39 -9.15
N PRO A 232 -4.59 22.05 -9.75
CA PRO A 232 -3.93 23.22 -9.17
C PRO A 232 -4.86 24.34 -8.63
N PRO A 233 -6.00 24.71 -9.26
CA PRO A 233 -6.88 25.76 -8.70
C PRO A 233 -7.63 25.37 -7.41
N GLU A 234 -7.62 24.10 -6.99
CA GLU A 234 -8.32 23.62 -5.78
C GLU A 234 -7.35 23.44 -4.58
N THR A 235 -6.34 24.31 -4.46
CA THR A 235 -5.31 24.22 -3.41
C THR A 235 -5.89 24.17 -2.00
N GLU A 236 -6.86 25.03 -1.67
CA GLU A 236 -7.45 25.09 -0.32
C GLU A 236 -8.05 23.74 0.12
N ILE A 237 -8.74 23.06 -0.80
CA ILE A 237 -9.33 21.74 -0.55
C ILE A 237 -8.23 20.70 -0.40
N ARG A 238 -7.21 20.73 -1.28
CA ARG A 238 -6.03 19.86 -1.16
C ARG A 238 -5.38 19.99 0.21
N GLU A 239 -5.18 21.22 0.68
CA GLU A 239 -4.54 21.45 1.98
C GLU A 239 -5.37 20.92 3.15
N ARG A 240 -6.70 21.10 3.16
CA ARG A 240 -7.58 20.52 4.19
C ARG A 240 -7.49 18.99 4.22
N ILE A 241 -7.43 18.36 3.05
CA ILE A 241 -7.26 16.92 2.93
C ILE A 241 -5.90 16.50 3.51
N LEU A 242 -4.82 17.20 3.13
CA LEU A 242 -3.48 16.88 3.60
C LEU A 242 -3.34 17.09 5.11
N ASP A 243 -3.97 18.12 5.69
CA ASP A 243 -4.02 18.33 7.13
C ASP A 243 -4.66 17.14 7.86
N PHE A 244 -5.78 16.63 7.34
CA PHE A 244 -6.43 15.43 7.90
C PHE A 244 -5.55 14.19 7.74
N LEU A 245 -5.08 13.92 6.52
CA LEU A 245 -4.28 12.72 6.22
C LEU A 245 -2.98 12.71 7.00
N ALA A 246 -2.31 13.84 7.20
CA ALA A 246 -1.06 13.92 7.96
C ALA A 246 -1.24 13.49 9.42
N VAL A 247 -2.39 13.79 10.03
CA VAL A 247 -2.69 13.45 11.42
C VAL A 247 -2.93 11.95 11.61
N LEU A 248 -3.07 11.16 10.54
CA LEU A 248 -3.05 9.68 10.64
C LEU A 248 -1.74 9.13 11.22
N VAL A 249 -0.65 9.90 11.23
CA VAL A 249 0.59 9.57 11.98
C VAL A 249 0.33 9.42 13.49
N HIS A 250 -0.74 10.04 14.02
CA HIS A 250 -1.16 9.93 15.42
C HIS A 250 -1.94 8.63 15.72
N SER A 251 -2.34 7.85 14.71
CA SER A 251 -3.10 6.62 14.93
C SER A 251 -2.28 5.56 15.66
N LYS A 252 -2.93 4.79 16.54
CA LYS A 252 -2.35 3.61 17.19
C LYS A 252 -2.05 2.48 16.18
N ASP A 253 -2.74 2.41 15.04
CA ASP A 253 -2.46 1.42 14.00
C ASP A 253 -1.25 1.84 13.16
N VAL A 254 -0.12 1.14 13.33
CA VAL A 254 1.09 1.32 12.53
C VAL A 254 0.84 1.24 11.02
N GLY A 255 -0.13 0.43 10.58
CA GLY A 255 -0.53 0.33 9.18
C GLY A 255 -1.11 1.64 8.64
N MET A 256 -1.94 2.33 9.44
CA MET A 256 -2.48 3.65 9.10
C MET A 256 -1.37 4.71 9.00
N ARG A 257 -0.42 4.68 9.94
CA ARG A 257 0.77 5.55 9.91
C ARG A 257 1.65 5.29 8.67
N CYS A 258 1.79 4.02 8.28
CA CYS A 258 2.50 3.65 7.04
C CYS A 258 1.77 4.15 5.78
N VAL A 259 0.44 4.06 5.73
CA VAL A 259 -0.35 4.62 4.62
C VAL A 259 -0.12 6.13 4.52
N CYS A 260 -0.14 6.83 5.66
CA CYS A 260 0.11 8.26 5.70
C CYS A 260 1.46 8.63 5.07
N THR A 261 2.55 8.02 5.55
CA THR A 261 3.89 8.28 5.01
C THR A 261 4.01 7.92 3.54
N TRP A 262 3.36 6.84 3.10
CA TRP A 262 3.29 6.45 1.69
C TRP A 262 2.61 7.52 0.83
N VAL A 263 1.45 8.05 1.24
CA VAL A 263 0.71 9.09 0.49
C VAL A 263 1.59 10.31 0.25
N PHE A 264 2.26 10.82 1.30
CA PHE A 264 3.07 12.03 1.18
C PHE A 264 4.34 11.83 0.34
N CYS A 265 4.97 10.65 0.42
CA CYS A 265 6.10 10.34 -0.44
C CYS A 265 5.68 10.21 -1.91
N ASP A 266 4.53 9.60 -2.18
CA ASP A 266 4.02 9.38 -3.53
C ASP A 266 3.55 10.67 -4.21
N LEU A 267 2.88 11.57 -3.46
CA LEU A 267 2.51 12.89 -3.96
C LEU A 267 3.72 13.70 -4.42
N ALA A 268 4.83 13.62 -3.68
CA ALA A 268 6.07 14.30 -4.05
C ALA A 268 6.70 13.77 -5.34
N VAL A 269 6.51 12.48 -5.66
CA VAL A 269 6.95 11.90 -6.94
C VAL A 269 6.07 12.42 -8.08
N ALA A 270 4.75 12.35 -7.92
CA ALA A 270 3.79 12.79 -8.94
C ALA A 270 3.94 14.28 -9.29
N ASP A 271 4.09 15.15 -8.28
CA ASP A 271 4.29 16.59 -8.49
C ASP A 271 5.59 16.85 -9.29
N ARG A 272 6.63 16.01 -9.11
CA ARG A 272 7.90 16.13 -9.84
C ARG A 272 7.82 15.59 -11.28
N GLU A 273 7.16 14.46 -11.51
CA GLU A 273 6.95 13.89 -12.86
C GLU A 273 6.09 14.80 -13.75
N SER A 274 5.29 15.69 -13.16
CA SER A 274 4.50 16.69 -13.89
C SER A 274 5.34 17.85 -14.47
N LEU A 275 6.61 17.98 -14.06
CA LEU A 275 7.57 18.93 -14.61
C LEU A 275 8.22 18.32 -15.88
N PRO A 276 8.71 19.15 -16.83
CA PRO A 276 9.42 18.64 -18.02
C PRO A 276 10.54 17.67 -17.61
N PRO A 277 10.74 16.56 -18.35
CA PRO A 277 11.76 15.58 -18.01
C PRO A 277 13.12 16.27 -17.99
N ASP A 278 13.68 16.40 -16.81
CA ASP A 278 15.05 16.82 -16.62
C ASP A 278 15.90 15.52 -16.60
N ASP A 279 16.90 15.44 -17.46
CA ASP A 279 17.81 14.30 -17.60
C ASP A 279 18.50 14.02 -16.24
N SER A 280 17.94 13.12 -15.43
CA SER A 280 18.64 12.12 -14.61
C SER A 280 17.74 11.48 -13.54
N THR A 281 17.45 10.19 -13.74
CA THR A 281 16.88 9.27 -12.75
C THR A 281 18.00 8.48 -12.07
N LEU A 282 18.71 9.11 -11.12
CA LEU A 282 19.38 8.44 -9.99
C LEU A 282 19.97 9.52 -9.06
N GLY A 283 19.51 9.61 -7.80
CA GLY A 283 20.15 10.34 -6.69
C GLY A 283 20.38 11.86 -6.88
N SER A 284 19.59 12.69 -6.19
CA SER A 284 19.48 14.15 -6.41
C SER A 284 20.68 15.01 -6.00
N VAL A 285 21.78 14.89 -6.73
CA VAL A 285 22.94 15.80 -6.64
C VAL A 285 23.43 16.09 -8.04
N ARG A 286 23.18 17.30 -8.53
CA ARG A 286 23.87 17.78 -9.74
C ARG A 286 25.23 18.33 -9.31
N GLN A 287 26.29 17.71 -9.80
CA GLN A 287 27.61 18.31 -9.75
C GLN A 287 27.66 19.38 -10.84
N THR A 288 27.31 20.61 -10.47
CA THR A 288 27.36 21.78 -11.36
C THR A 288 28.76 22.36 -11.48
N THR A 289 29.67 21.98 -10.58
CA THR A 289 31.05 22.45 -10.54
C THR A 289 31.99 21.47 -11.25
N HIS A 290 32.72 21.98 -12.24
CA HIS A 290 33.82 21.28 -12.90
C HIS A 290 34.93 20.92 -11.88
N PHE A 291 35.50 19.71 -11.95
CA PHE A 291 36.53 19.26 -11.00
C PHE A 291 37.72 20.21 -10.80
N PRO A 292 38.26 20.92 -11.82
CA PRO A 292 39.30 21.93 -11.63
C PRO A 292 38.94 23.04 -10.62
N GLU A 293 37.66 23.35 -10.44
CA GLU A 293 37.17 24.31 -9.45
C GLU A 293 36.98 23.64 -8.08
N LEU A 294 36.54 22.38 -8.04
CA LEU A 294 36.42 21.58 -6.81
C LEU A 294 37.77 21.24 -6.19
N ALA A 295 38.80 21.03 -7.01
CA ALA A 295 40.17 20.76 -6.58
C ALA A 295 40.87 21.99 -5.99
N ARG A 296 40.33 23.20 -6.23
CA ARG A 296 40.84 24.46 -5.65
C ARG A 296 40.20 24.82 -4.32
N ARG A 297 39.15 24.11 -3.90
CA ARG A 297 38.48 24.33 -2.62
C ARG A 297 39.17 23.50 -1.55
N ASP A 298 39.42 24.12 -0.39
CA ASP A 298 39.97 23.45 0.77
C ASP A 298 38.97 22.38 1.26
N ALA A 299 39.43 21.12 1.33
CA ALA A 299 38.68 20.03 1.94
C ALA A 299 39.07 19.93 3.42
N SER A 300 38.07 19.70 4.27
CA SER A 300 38.34 19.46 5.70
C SER A 300 38.95 18.06 5.87
N PRO A 301 39.93 17.87 6.77
CA PRO A 301 40.46 16.55 7.07
C PRO A 301 39.36 15.56 7.49
N GLY A 302 39.34 14.37 6.89
CA GLY A 302 38.34 13.33 7.11
C GLY A 302 37.00 13.55 6.39
N SER A 303 36.87 14.58 5.55
CA SER A 303 35.66 14.84 4.76
C SER A 303 35.52 13.88 3.57
N GLU A 304 34.30 13.69 3.07
CA GLU A 304 34.08 12.95 1.83
C GLU A 304 34.77 13.67 0.64
N GLN A 305 34.77 15.00 0.65
CA GLN A 305 35.45 15.78 -0.37
C GLN A 305 36.97 15.51 -0.43
N GLU A 306 37.64 15.38 0.71
CA GLU A 306 39.07 15.04 0.75
C GLU A 306 39.32 13.66 0.13
N ALA A 307 38.48 12.68 0.48
CA ALA A 307 38.56 11.34 -0.10
C ALA A 307 38.36 11.38 -1.63
N ILE A 308 37.35 12.11 -2.12
CA ILE A 308 37.10 12.28 -3.56
C ILE A 308 38.30 12.95 -4.25
N GLN A 309 38.83 14.04 -3.70
CA GLN A 309 39.99 14.74 -4.27
C GLN A 309 41.21 13.82 -4.38
N GLY A 310 41.50 13.05 -3.33
CA GLY A 310 42.59 12.07 -3.32
C GLY A 310 42.42 10.97 -4.36
N GLN A 311 41.24 10.36 -4.44
CA GLN A 311 40.94 9.31 -5.43
C GLN A 311 41.04 9.85 -6.86
N MET A 312 40.52 11.06 -7.12
CA MET A 312 40.58 11.67 -8.44
C MET A 312 42.00 12.03 -8.87
N GLN A 313 42.85 12.48 -7.95
CA GLN A 313 44.25 12.72 -8.26
C GLN A 313 44.97 11.42 -8.68
N GLN A 314 44.66 10.31 -8.00
CA GLN A 314 45.20 9.00 -8.37
C GLN A 314 44.65 8.51 -9.72
N LEU A 315 43.35 8.68 -9.98
CA LEU A 315 42.75 8.35 -11.28
C LEU A 315 43.42 9.14 -12.42
N ARG A 316 43.67 10.44 -12.23
CA ARG A 316 44.40 11.27 -13.22
C ARG A 316 45.78 10.73 -13.52
N MET A 317 46.51 10.31 -12.48
CA MET A 317 47.83 9.72 -12.65
C MET A 317 47.75 8.41 -13.46
N LEU A 318 46.78 7.53 -13.15
CA LEU A 318 46.59 6.28 -13.89
C LEU A 318 46.21 6.53 -15.35
N LEU A 319 45.29 7.46 -15.63
CA LEU A 319 44.92 7.83 -16.99
C LEU A 319 46.07 8.49 -17.75
N TYR A 320 46.90 9.29 -17.07
CA TYR A 320 48.11 9.88 -17.67
C TYR A 320 49.13 8.80 -18.05
N ILE A 321 49.44 7.87 -17.15
CA ILE A 321 50.34 6.74 -17.43
C ILE A 321 49.78 5.89 -18.59
N MET A 322 48.47 5.62 -18.58
CA MET A 322 47.80 4.94 -19.69
C MET A 322 47.96 5.68 -21.02
N SER A 323 47.87 7.01 -21.01
CA SER A 323 48.03 7.86 -22.20
C SER A 323 49.42 7.83 -22.83
N THR A 324 50.43 7.60 -22.00
CA THR A 324 51.83 7.63 -22.44
C THR A 324 52.39 6.25 -22.74
N GLU A 325 51.96 5.23 -21.99
CA GLU A 325 52.55 3.89 -22.01
C GLU A 325 51.63 2.79 -22.57
N GLU A 326 50.33 3.07 -22.77
CA GLU A 326 49.29 2.08 -23.14
C GLU A 326 49.32 0.81 -22.25
N ASN A 327 49.67 0.98 -20.97
CA ASN A 327 49.86 -0.12 -20.02
C ASN A 327 48.57 -0.49 -19.27
N TYR A 328 47.76 -1.33 -19.91
CA TYR A 328 46.49 -1.83 -19.36
C TYR A 328 46.62 -2.62 -18.05
N TYR A 329 47.78 -3.22 -17.79
CA TYR A 329 48.01 -3.96 -16.55
C TYR A 329 48.14 -3.01 -15.34
N THR A 330 49.02 -2.01 -15.44
CA THR A 330 49.21 -1.01 -14.36
C THR A 330 47.92 -0.23 -14.12
N PHE A 331 47.22 0.13 -15.20
CA PHE A 331 45.91 0.75 -15.10
C PHE A 331 44.90 -0.15 -14.38
N GLY A 332 44.77 -1.42 -14.78
CA GLY A 332 43.83 -2.37 -14.18
C GLY A 332 44.07 -2.59 -12.68
N VAL A 333 45.32 -2.84 -12.27
CA VAL A 333 45.67 -3.00 -10.85
C VAL A 333 45.35 -1.73 -10.06
N GLY A 334 45.72 -0.56 -10.60
CA GLY A 334 45.44 0.73 -9.96
C GLY A 334 43.93 0.99 -9.81
N MET A 335 43.15 0.75 -10.86
CA MET A 335 41.70 0.94 -10.83
C MET A 335 41.00 0.01 -9.85
N ALA A 336 41.41 -1.26 -9.75
CA ALA A 336 40.83 -2.19 -8.78
C ALA A 336 41.04 -1.72 -7.33
N HIS A 337 42.20 -1.11 -7.06
CA HIS A 337 42.47 -0.47 -5.77
C HIS A 337 41.62 0.78 -5.56
N LEU A 338 41.48 1.68 -6.54
CA LEU A 338 40.63 2.87 -6.41
C LEU A 338 39.17 2.50 -6.10
N LEU A 339 38.60 1.57 -6.89
CA LEU A 339 37.22 1.12 -6.75
C LEU A 339 36.91 0.55 -5.36
N THR A 340 37.88 -0.09 -4.74
CA THR A 340 37.71 -0.71 -3.41
C THR A 340 37.92 0.26 -2.26
N ASN A 341 38.59 1.40 -2.47
CA ASN A 341 39.06 2.26 -1.38
C ASN A 341 38.35 3.61 -1.26
N GLY A 342 37.69 4.13 -2.30
CA GLY A 342 36.98 5.40 -2.16
C GLY A 342 36.04 5.79 -3.28
N PRO A 343 35.20 6.81 -3.03
CA PRO A 343 34.31 7.37 -4.04
C PRO A 343 35.10 8.19 -5.06
N PHE A 344 34.64 8.19 -6.31
CA PHE A 344 35.08 9.11 -7.35
C PHE A 344 33.87 9.45 -8.25
N PRO A 345 33.80 10.66 -8.84
CA PRO A 345 32.67 11.07 -9.66
C PRO A 345 32.68 10.39 -11.04
N ASP A 346 31.48 10.21 -11.58
CA ASP A 346 31.19 9.49 -12.83
C ASP A 346 31.36 10.36 -14.10
N ASP A 347 31.83 11.60 -14.00
CA ASP A 347 31.78 12.55 -15.14
C ASP A 347 33.05 12.54 -16.01
N ASP A 348 32.93 12.03 -17.24
CA ASP A 348 33.98 12.08 -18.28
C ASP A 348 34.44 13.53 -18.58
N ARG A 349 33.60 14.54 -18.30
CA ARG A 349 33.89 15.97 -18.54
C ARG A 349 35.00 16.54 -17.65
N ASP A 350 35.45 15.80 -16.63
CA ASP A 350 36.54 16.20 -15.74
C ASP A 350 37.94 15.93 -16.31
N PHE A 351 38.02 15.27 -17.48
CA PHE A 351 39.27 14.82 -18.11
C PHE A 351 39.41 15.18 -19.61
N PRO A 352 38.99 16.36 -20.10
CA PRO A 352 38.88 16.63 -21.55
C PRO A 352 40.21 16.51 -22.31
N GLU A 353 41.32 16.93 -21.71
CA GLU A 353 42.66 16.85 -22.32
C GLU A 353 43.20 15.41 -22.38
N LEU A 354 42.85 14.58 -21.38
CA LEU A 354 43.22 13.16 -21.31
C LEU A 354 42.35 12.30 -22.22
N MET A 355 41.06 12.65 -22.35
CA MET A 355 40.11 12.03 -23.30
C MET A 355 40.59 12.22 -24.74
N ALA A 356 41.04 13.42 -25.10
CA ALA A 356 41.48 13.75 -26.46
C ALA A 356 42.73 12.99 -26.94
N ARG A 357 43.60 12.53 -26.02
CA ARG A 357 44.86 11.84 -26.34
C ARG A 357 44.77 10.32 -26.25
N THR A 358 44.13 9.82 -25.20
CA THR A 358 44.16 8.39 -24.80
C THR A 358 42.92 7.63 -25.24
N ILE A 359 41.78 8.31 -25.20
CA ILE A 359 40.44 7.72 -25.27
C ILE A 359 39.79 8.08 -26.60
N ALA A 360 40.49 8.72 -27.55
CA ALA A 360 39.94 9.04 -28.87
C ALA A 360 39.41 7.80 -29.66
N LYS A 361 39.81 6.58 -29.26
CA LYS A 361 39.32 5.30 -29.81
C LYS A 361 38.10 4.72 -29.06
N PHE A 362 37.75 5.27 -27.92
CA PHE A 362 36.71 4.79 -27.00
C PHE A 362 35.73 5.92 -26.69
N ASN A 363 34.52 5.59 -26.26
CA ASN A 363 33.49 6.61 -26.01
C ASN A 363 33.55 7.18 -24.58
N SER A 364 34.18 6.48 -23.64
CA SER A 364 34.33 6.86 -22.22
C SER A 364 35.58 6.23 -21.61
N TRP A 365 36.07 6.74 -20.47
CA TRP A 365 37.21 6.10 -19.80
C TRP A 365 36.86 4.73 -19.21
N HIS A 366 35.61 4.53 -18.81
CA HIS A 366 35.12 3.25 -18.29
C HIS A 366 35.22 2.12 -19.32
N SER A 367 35.21 2.44 -20.61
CA SER A 367 35.44 1.46 -21.69
C SER A 367 36.83 0.80 -21.60
N LEU A 368 37.82 1.46 -20.97
CA LEU A 368 39.15 0.90 -20.75
C LEU A 368 39.16 -0.23 -19.71
N LEU A 369 38.13 -0.31 -18.86
CA LEU A 369 38.04 -1.35 -17.83
C LEU A 369 37.99 -2.74 -18.47
N SER A 370 37.25 -2.91 -19.58
CA SER A 370 37.11 -4.19 -20.27
C SER A 370 38.44 -4.71 -20.84
N GLU A 371 39.28 -3.84 -21.38
CA GLU A 371 40.62 -4.22 -21.86
C GLU A 371 41.54 -4.60 -20.69
N ALA A 372 41.46 -3.86 -19.59
CA ALA A 372 42.23 -4.16 -18.38
C ALA A 372 41.81 -5.49 -17.72
N VAL A 373 40.51 -5.82 -17.74
CA VAL A 373 39.96 -7.11 -17.29
C VAL A 373 40.62 -8.27 -18.02
N GLU A 374 40.69 -8.20 -19.36
CA GLU A 374 41.28 -9.28 -20.17
C GLU A 374 42.78 -9.44 -19.91
N VAL A 375 43.51 -8.34 -19.70
CA VAL A 375 44.94 -8.37 -19.37
C VAL A 375 45.18 -9.00 -17.99
N LEU A 376 44.36 -8.69 -16.99
CA LEU A 376 44.47 -9.27 -15.65
C LEU A 376 44.09 -10.76 -15.65
N ARG A 377 43.03 -11.17 -16.36
CA ARG A 377 42.60 -12.57 -16.45
C ARG A 377 43.66 -13.50 -17.03
N ARG A 378 44.50 -13.01 -17.95
CA ARG A 378 45.60 -13.79 -18.55
C ARG A 378 46.68 -14.20 -17.54
N ARG A 379 46.76 -13.56 -16.37
CA ARG A 379 47.73 -13.90 -15.32
C ARG A 379 47.36 -15.18 -14.55
N GLN A 380 46.07 -15.53 -14.54
CA GLN A 380 45.50 -16.77 -13.96
C GLN A 380 45.75 -17.00 -12.46
N ASP A 381 46.31 -16.06 -11.71
CA ASP A 381 46.42 -16.16 -10.26
C ASP A 381 45.20 -15.54 -9.54
N PRO A 382 44.87 -16.02 -8.33
CA PRO A 382 43.64 -15.61 -7.64
C PRO A 382 43.52 -14.11 -7.40
N SER A 383 44.61 -13.43 -7.07
CA SER A 383 44.61 -11.99 -6.76
C SER A 383 44.25 -11.15 -7.99
N HIS A 384 44.89 -11.41 -9.14
CA HIS A 384 44.57 -10.69 -10.37
C HIS A 384 43.19 -11.05 -10.92
N LEU A 385 42.69 -12.28 -10.68
CA LEU A 385 41.33 -12.66 -11.04
C LEU A 385 40.27 -11.89 -10.22
N ASP A 386 40.52 -11.68 -8.92
CA ASP A 386 39.62 -10.87 -8.08
C ASP A 386 39.67 -9.38 -8.46
N MET A 387 40.84 -8.86 -8.81
CA MET A 387 40.96 -7.50 -9.37
C MET A 387 40.20 -7.39 -10.71
N ALA A 388 40.36 -8.37 -11.60
CA ALA A 388 39.64 -8.39 -12.87
C ALA A 388 38.12 -8.43 -12.65
N ASP A 389 37.63 -9.19 -11.68
CA ASP A 389 36.20 -9.24 -11.38
C ASP A 389 35.68 -7.95 -10.76
N THR A 390 36.47 -7.27 -9.92
CA THR A 390 36.13 -5.93 -9.43
C THR A 390 35.91 -4.95 -10.59
N LEU A 391 36.81 -4.94 -11.57
CA LEU A 391 36.68 -4.08 -12.76
C LEU A 391 35.50 -4.50 -13.64
N ALA A 392 35.30 -5.81 -13.84
CA ALA A 392 34.21 -6.33 -14.67
C ALA A 392 32.83 -6.03 -14.05
N LEU A 393 32.71 -6.17 -12.73
CA LEU A 393 31.50 -5.83 -12.00
C LEU A 393 31.16 -4.35 -12.12
N GLU A 394 32.15 -3.48 -11.97
CA GLU A 394 31.94 -2.04 -12.12
C GLU A 394 31.54 -1.66 -13.55
N HIS A 395 32.22 -2.23 -14.56
CA HIS A 395 31.86 -1.99 -15.95
C HIS A 395 30.42 -2.46 -16.24
N LEU A 396 30.03 -3.64 -15.75
CA LEU A 396 28.67 -4.16 -15.90
C LEU A 396 27.63 -3.33 -15.14
N ALA A 397 27.98 -2.77 -13.98
CA ALA A 397 27.08 -1.92 -13.21
C ALA A 397 26.82 -0.57 -13.89
N ARG A 398 27.81 -0.06 -14.66
CA ARG A 398 27.70 1.20 -15.41
C ARG A 398 27.07 1.04 -16.79
N ASP A 399 27.62 0.12 -17.60
CA ASP A 399 27.29 0.00 -19.02
C ASP A 399 26.39 -1.22 -19.33
N GLY A 400 26.25 -2.15 -18.38
CA GLY A 400 25.47 -3.37 -18.53
C GLY A 400 24.05 -3.26 -17.99
N SER A 401 23.29 -4.35 -18.11
CA SER A 401 22.03 -4.46 -17.38
C SER A 401 22.28 -4.80 -15.90
N SER A 402 21.46 -4.26 -15.01
CA SER A 402 21.50 -4.55 -13.56
C SER A 402 21.52 -6.06 -13.28
N ASP A 403 20.78 -6.84 -14.06
CA ASP A 403 20.70 -8.30 -13.97
C ASP A 403 22.00 -9.01 -14.38
N ALA A 404 22.73 -8.47 -15.37
CA ALA A 404 24.04 -8.98 -15.78
C ALA A 404 25.09 -8.73 -14.69
N ALA A 405 25.11 -7.55 -14.09
CA ALA A 405 26.00 -7.22 -12.98
C ALA A 405 25.74 -8.14 -11.75
N ALA A 406 24.47 -8.32 -11.37
CA ALA A 406 24.08 -9.22 -10.28
C ALA A 406 24.44 -10.68 -10.57
N SER A 407 24.19 -11.16 -11.80
CA SER A 407 24.54 -12.52 -12.21
C SER A 407 26.05 -12.77 -12.18
N HIS A 408 26.83 -11.78 -12.62
CA HIS A 408 28.28 -11.84 -12.52
C HIS A 408 28.75 -11.85 -11.06
N ALA A 409 28.18 -10.98 -10.21
CA ALA A 409 28.49 -10.94 -8.78
C ALA A 409 28.27 -12.29 -8.09
N ARG A 410 27.16 -12.98 -8.40
CA ARG A 410 26.91 -14.34 -7.90
C ARG A 410 27.97 -15.34 -8.37
N ALA A 411 28.43 -15.24 -9.62
CA ALA A 411 29.48 -16.10 -10.13
C ALA A 411 30.82 -15.86 -9.41
N VAL A 412 31.15 -14.59 -9.15
CA VAL A 412 32.33 -14.20 -8.35
C VAL A 412 32.23 -14.78 -6.94
N LEU A 413 31.09 -14.60 -6.25
CA LEU A 413 30.90 -15.09 -4.89
C LEU A 413 30.92 -16.63 -4.76
N ARG A 414 30.57 -17.36 -5.82
CA ARG A 414 30.74 -18.83 -5.85
C ARG A 414 32.22 -19.22 -5.91
N ARG A 415 33.07 -18.41 -6.53
CA ARG A 415 34.52 -18.65 -6.61
C ARG A 415 35.23 -18.16 -5.36
N ASN A 416 34.91 -16.94 -4.91
CA ASN A 416 35.48 -16.30 -3.74
C ASN A 416 34.35 -15.68 -2.88
N ALA A 417 33.97 -16.39 -1.81
CA ALA A 417 32.93 -15.95 -0.88
C ALA A 417 33.34 -14.74 -0.02
N GLU A 418 34.61 -14.34 -0.03
CA GLU A 418 35.13 -13.17 0.69
C GLU A 418 35.27 -11.92 -0.20
N HIS A 419 34.81 -11.97 -1.45
CA HIS A 419 34.94 -10.87 -2.41
C HIS A 419 34.00 -9.69 -2.08
N ALA A 420 34.47 -8.75 -1.26
CA ALA A 420 33.69 -7.63 -0.73
C ALA A 420 32.97 -6.79 -1.81
N TYR A 421 33.63 -6.48 -2.92
CA TYR A 421 33.05 -5.67 -4.00
C TYR A 421 31.85 -6.37 -4.67
N ALA A 422 31.87 -7.71 -4.71
CA ALA A 422 30.78 -8.48 -5.31
C ALA A 422 29.52 -8.44 -4.43
N TYR A 423 29.67 -8.41 -3.09
CA TYR A 423 28.54 -8.19 -2.20
C TYR A 423 27.92 -6.80 -2.37
N ALA A 424 28.74 -5.74 -2.50
CA ALA A 424 28.24 -4.39 -2.75
C ALA A 424 27.42 -4.33 -4.04
N ILE A 425 27.97 -4.83 -5.15
CA ILE A 425 27.28 -4.84 -6.44
C ILE A 425 26.03 -5.73 -6.41
N LEU A 426 26.07 -6.89 -5.76
CA LEU A 426 24.90 -7.75 -5.64
C LEU A 426 23.78 -7.10 -4.82
N ALA A 427 24.11 -6.41 -3.73
CA ALA A 427 23.16 -5.68 -2.91
C ALA A 427 22.52 -4.49 -3.66
N GLU A 428 23.29 -3.81 -4.51
CA GLU A 428 22.82 -2.65 -5.28
C GLU A 428 22.01 -3.05 -6.53
N GLN A 429 22.46 -4.08 -7.26
CA GLN A 429 21.99 -4.38 -8.62
C GLN A 429 21.02 -5.58 -8.70
N SER A 430 20.86 -6.39 -7.65
CA SER A 430 19.94 -7.53 -7.75
C SER A 430 18.48 -7.09 -7.86
N GLN A 431 17.76 -7.67 -8.83
CA GLN A 431 16.30 -7.60 -8.92
C GLN A 431 15.61 -8.47 -7.88
N ASP A 432 16.24 -9.60 -7.51
CA ASP A 432 15.85 -10.34 -6.31
C ASP A 432 16.38 -9.57 -5.11
N LYS A 433 15.49 -8.80 -4.51
CA LYS A 433 15.82 -7.92 -3.42
C LYS A 433 15.95 -8.65 -2.07
N GLU A 434 15.49 -9.90 -1.96
CA GLU A 434 15.79 -10.74 -0.79
C GLU A 434 17.24 -11.24 -0.88
N ASP A 435 17.65 -11.68 -2.07
CA ASP A 435 19.06 -11.98 -2.38
C ASP A 435 19.95 -10.74 -2.15
N ALA A 436 19.50 -9.55 -2.56
CA ALA A 436 20.19 -8.29 -2.30
C ALA A 436 20.38 -8.03 -0.79
N LEU A 437 19.33 -8.21 0.02
CA LEU A 437 19.39 -7.98 1.46
C LEU A 437 20.31 -9.00 2.13
N GLN A 438 20.22 -10.27 1.74
CA GLN A 438 21.12 -11.31 2.24
C GLN A 438 22.58 -11.03 1.84
N ALA A 439 22.82 -10.55 0.62
CA ALA A 439 24.14 -10.16 0.17
C ALA A 439 24.69 -9.00 1.01
N ALA A 440 23.87 -7.99 1.31
CA ALA A 440 24.28 -6.87 2.16
C ALA A 440 24.63 -7.34 3.58
N THR A 441 23.75 -8.11 4.22
CA THR A 441 23.97 -8.64 5.57
C THR A 441 25.19 -9.56 5.65
N LYS A 442 25.41 -10.42 4.65
CA LYS A 442 26.60 -11.28 4.59
C LYS A 442 27.87 -10.47 4.33
N GLY A 443 27.81 -9.51 3.41
CA GLY A 443 28.92 -8.63 3.06
C GLY A 443 29.44 -7.85 4.27
N LEU A 444 28.55 -7.34 5.13
CA LEU A 444 28.94 -6.60 6.35
C LEU A 444 29.64 -7.45 7.42
N ARG A 445 29.53 -8.79 7.34
CA ARG A 445 30.20 -9.73 8.25
C ARG A 445 31.63 -10.07 7.82
N LEU A 446 32.07 -9.61 6.64
CA LEU A 446 33.44 -9.82 6.19
C LEU A 446 34.44 -9.13 7.13
N ALA A 447 35.52 -9.85 7.48
CA ALA A 447 36.54 -9.36 8.41
C ALA A 447 37.31 -8.14 7.86
N HIS A 448 37.49 -8.08 6.54
CA HIS A 448 38.31 -7.07 5.87
C HIS A 448 37.47 -6.24 4.90
N LEU A 449 36.78 -5.22 5.44
CA LEU A 449 36.09 -4.20 4.64
C LEU A 449 36.83 -2.88 4.75
N THR A 450 37.05 -2.24 3.60
CA THR A 450 37.42 -0.82 3.57
C THR A 450 36.26 0.01 4.11
N ILE A 451 36.56 1.21 4.64
CA ILE A 451 35.54 2.14 5.14
C ILE A 451 34.51 2.44 4.05
N TYR A 452 34.99 2.66 2.81
CA TYR A 452 34.14 2.93 1.66
C TYR A 452 33.17 1.78 1.33
N LEU A 453 33.67 0.53 1.23
CA LEU A 453 32.81 -0.60 0.92
C LEU A 453 31.84 -0.93 2.05
N ARG A 454 32.28 -0.81 3.31
CA ARG A 454 31.39 -0.94 4.47
C ARG A 454 30.24 0.05 4.36
N ARG A 455 30.53 1.31 4.07
CA ARG A 455 29.53 2.38 3.90
C ARG A 455 28.54 2.08 2.78
N ARG A 456 29.02 1.67 1.60
CA ARG A 456 28.15 1.29 0.46
C ARG A 456 27.18 0.17 0.84
N ILE A 457 27.70 -0.91 1.43
CA ILE A 457 26.89 -2.06 1.80
C ILE A 457 25.89 -1.70 2.92
N GLN A 458 26.29 -0.87 3.91
CA GLN A 458 25.39 -0.40 4.96
C GLN A 458 24.21 0.39 4.40
N VAL A 459 24.46 1.31 3.45
CA VAL A 459 23.38 2.09 2.81
C VAL A 459 22.41 1.16 2.10
N SER A 460 22.90 0.18 1.32
CA SER A 460 22.05 -0.80 0.66
C SER A 460 21.24 -1.62 1.67
N GLU A 461 21.86 -2.09 2.76
CA GLU A 461 21.16 -2.85 3.81
C GLU A 461 20.02 -2.04 4.43
N ILE A 462 20.30 -0.79 4.85
CA ILE A 462 19.31 0.12 5.46
C ILE A 462 18.12 0.32 4.52
N GLU A 463 18.38 0.60 3.24
CA GLU A 463 17.34 0.80 2.24
C GLU A 463 16.46 -0.43 2.04
N LEU A 464 17.08 -1.61 1.96
CA LEU A 464 16.38 -2.87 1.76
C LEU A 464 15.55 -3.27 2.99
N LEU A 465 16.07 -3.04 4.20
CA LEU A 465 15.34 -3.27 5.47
C LEU A 465 14.10 -2.38 5.56
N PHE A 466 14.24 -1.09 5.26
CA PHE A 466 13.13 -0.14 5.25
C PHE A 466 12.11 -0.42 4.15
N ALA A 467 12.56 -0.80 2.95
CA ALA A 467 11.66 -1.26 1.90
C ALA A 467 10.88 -2.51 2.35
N LYS A 468 11.51 -3.43 3.09
CA LYS A 468 10.87 -4.63 3.68
C LYS A 468 9.79 -4.31 4.65
N ALA A 469 10.13 -3.51 5.65
CA ALA A 469 9.18 -3.00 6.60
C ALA A 469 7.95 -2.38 5.91
N ARG A 470 8.18 -1.45 4.99
CA ARG A 470 7.11 -0.71 4.32
C ARG A 470 6.17 -1.64 3.55
N ARG A 471 6.70 -2.57 2.75
CA ARG A 471 5.86 -3.51 1.98
C ARG A 471 5.03 -4.41 2.87
N LEU A 472 5.64 -4.97 3.93
CA LEU A 472 4.91 -5.82 4.87
C LEU A 472 3.77 -5.05 5.55
N LEU A 473 4.05 -3.88 6.11
CA LEU A 473 3.07 -3.09 6.86
C LEU A 473 1.96 -2.52 5.99
N LEU A 474 2.25 -2.09 4.76
CA LEU A 474 1.25 -1.58 3.82
C LEU A 474 0.32 -2.66 3.24
N HIS A 475 0.67 -3.93 3.41
CA HIS A 475 -0.14 -5.10 3.04
C HIS A 475 -0.69 -5.84 4.25
N THR A 476 -0.42 -5.34 5.46
CA THR A 476 -0.90 -5.96 6.70
C THR A 476 -2.38 -5.64 6.85
N ALA A 477 -3.22 -6.67 6.74
CA ALA A 477 -4.58 -6.54 7.19
C ALA A 477 -4.57 -6.40 8.72
N PRO A 478 -5.53 -5.73 9.35
CA PRO A 478 -5.44 -5.46 10.79
C PRO A 478 -5.43 -6.71 11.71
N GLN A 479 -5.84 -7.86 11.16
CA GLN A 479 -5.80 -9.19 11.79
C GLN A 479 -4.44 -9.90 11.64
N ASP A 480 -3.60 -9.47 10.69
CA ASP A 480 -2.37 -10.15 10.27
C ASP A 480 -1.20 -9.78 11.19
N TRP A 481 -1.27 -10.25 12.43
CA TRP A 481 -0.29 -9.91 13.46
C TRP A 481 1.12 -10.40 13.11
N HIS A 482 1.26 -11.56 12.46
CA HIS A 482 2.54 -12.11 12.04
C HIS A 482 3.26 -11.19 11.05
N ARG A 483 2.56 -10.75 10.00
CA ARG A 483 3.13 -9.81 9.03
C ARG A 483 3.44 -8.45 9.67
N ARG A 484 2.58 -7.99 10.59
CA ARG A 484 2.83 -6.77 11.37
C ARG A 484 4.14 -6.89 12.13
N THR A 485 4.30 -7.92 12.96
CA THR A 485 5.49 -8.16 13.78
C THR A 485 6.74 -8.27 12.91
N ALA A 486 6.68 -9.01 11.81
CA ALA A 486 7.78 -9.10 10.85
C ALA A 486 8.16 -7.72 10.26
N GLY A 487 7.17 -6.89 9.93
CA GLY A 487 7.39 -5.53 9.47
C GLY A 487 8.06 -4.64 10.53
N LEU A 488 7.61 -4.72 11.78
CA LEU A 488 8.17 -3.94 12.89
C LEU A 488 9.63 -4.28 13.18
N TYR A 489 9.96 -5.58 13.22
CA TYR A 489 11.33 -6.04 13.40
C TYR A 489 12.27 -5.47 12.33
N ARG A 490 11.81 -5.36 11.08
CA ARG A 490 12.62 -4.81 9.98
C ARG A 490 12.81 -3.30 10.09
N ILE A 491 11.82 -2.57 10.62
CA ILE A 491 11.99 -1.14 10.96
C ILE A 491 13.06 -1.00 12.04
N ASP A 492 12.93 -1.75 13.12
CA ASP A 492 13.85 -1.64 14.26
C ASP A 492 15.30 -1.93 13.84
N ALA A 493 15.51 -3.05 13.13
CA ALA A 493 16.81 -3.38 12.56
C ALA A 493 17.33 -2.26 11.62
N GLY A 494 16.49 -1.73 10.73
CA GLY A 494 16.85 -0.63 9.84
C GLY A 494 17.23 0.65 10.59
N MET A 495 16.49 0.99 11.65
CA MET A 495 16.74 2.17 12.48
C MET A 495 18.04 2.06 13.27
N GLN A 496 18.32 0.90 13.88
CA GLN A 496 19.58 0.66 14.58
C GLN A 496 20.77 0.81 13.62
N ARG A 497 20.68 0.24 12.40
CA ARG A 497 21.71 0.38 11.37
C ARG A 497 21.87 1.83 10.92
N ALA A 498 20.77 2.56 10.74
CA ALA A 498 20.80 3.97 10.34
C ALA A 498 21.44 4.87 11.40
N LEU A 499 21.14 4.64 12.70
CA LEU A 499 21.73 5.42 13.79
C LEU A 499 23.26 5.26 13.83
N VAL A 500 23.76 4.03 13.80
CA VAL A 500 25.20 3.74 13.75
C VAL A 500 25.84 4.38 12.51
N PHE A 501 25.18 4.30 11.35
CA PHE A 501 25.67 4.92 10.13
C PHE A 501 25.79 6.45 10.24
N MET A 502 24.82 7.11 10.87
CA MET A 502 24.81 8.58 11.03
C MET A 502 25.89 9.09 11.98
N GLU A 503 26.35 8.28 12.94
CA GLU A 503 27.44 8.64 13.86
C GLU A 503 28.82 8.60 13.18
N ASP A 504 29.03 7.65 12.27
CA ASP A 504 30.33 7.39 11.65
C ASP A 504 30.59 8.17 10.36
N VAL A 505 29.55 8.71 9.72
CA VAL A 505 29.66 9.27 8.37
C VAL A 505 29.98 10.78 8.35
N PRO A 506 30.87 11.26 7.47
CA PRO A 506 31.13 12.69 7.30
C PRO A 506 29.87 13.49 6.93
N ILE A 507 29.75 14.71 7.46
CA ILE A 507 28.58 15.57 7.27
C ILE A 507 28.35 15.96 5.80
N ASP A 508 29.41 15.99 4.99
CA ASP A 508 29.37 16.30 3.56
C ASP A 508 29.09 15.08 2.69
N SER A 509 28.90 13.89 3.29
CA SER A 509 28.57 12.65 2.57
C SER A 509 27.28 12.76 1.76
N ARG A 510 27.31 12.28 0.52
CA ARG A 510 26.16 12.21 -0.38
C ARG A 510 25.06 11.29 0.17
N GLU A 511 25.44 10.20 0.84
CA GLU A 511 24.53 9.17 1.34
C GLU A 511 23.89 9.52 2.68
N LEU A 512 24.54 10.36 3.50
CA LEU A 512 24.02 10.77 4.82
C LEU A 512 22.60 11.32 4.71
N ALA A 513 22.37 12.29 3.82
CA ALA A 513 21.08 12.95 3.72
C ALA A 513 19.96 11.95 3.31
N ARG A 514 20.29 10.98 2.45
CA ARG A 514 19.35 9.92 2.02
C ARG A 514 18.99 8.99 3.17
N VAL A 515 19.97 8.55 3.96
CA VAL A 515 19.73 7.69 5.13
C VAL A 515 18.90 8.44 6.19
N VAL A 516 19.19 9.71 6.42
CA VAL A 516 18.43 10.54 7.36
C VAL A 516 16.99 10.76 6.88
N ASP A 517 16.77 11.04 5.59
CA ASP A 517 15.42 11.17 5.01
C ASP A 517 14.60 9.87 5.23
N LEU A 518 15.23 8.70 5.04
CA LEU A 518 14.59 7.40 5.30
C LEU A 518 14.30 7.18 6.79
N ALA A 519 15.24 7.50 7.67
CA ALA A 519 15.06 7.40 9.12
C ALA A 519 13.90 8.29 9.60
N ILE A 520 13.78 9.52 9.08
CA ILE A 520 12.65 10.42 9.39
C ILE A 520 11.33 9.78 8.99
N ILE A 521 11.22 9.23 7.77
CA ILE A 521 9.97 8.62 7.30
C ILE A 521 9.56 7.43 8.18
N HIS A 522 10.51 6.58 8.59
CA HIS A 522 10.19 5.40 9.40
C HIS A 522 9.94 5.74 10.86
N LEU A 523 10.63 6.75 11.39
CA LEU A 523 10.26 7.34 12.67
C LEU A 523 8.81 7.80 12.59
N LEU A 524 8.45 8.68 11.64
CA LEU A 524 7.08 9.16 11.46
C LEU A 524 6.04 8.03 11.37
N ALA A 525 6.39 6.88 10.80
CA ALA A 525 5.50 5.72 10.75
C ALA A 525 5.42 4.92 12.07
N PHE A 526 6.43 4.97 12.94
CA PHE A 526 6.55 4.07 14.10
C PHE A 526 6.53 4.77 15.47
N GLY A 527 6.87 6.05 15.54
CA GLY A 527 7.04 6.79 16.80
C GLY A 527 5.79 7.48 17.35
N ALA A 528 4.59 6.92 17.20
CA ALA A 528 3.35 7.61 17.58
C ALA A 528 3.33 8.11 19.03
N ASP A 529 3.84 7.30 19.96
CA ASP A 529 3.92 7.65 21.40
C ASP A 529 4.94 8.77 21.68
N LEU A 530 5.68 9.19 20.66
CA LEU A 530 6.78 10.13 20.75
C LEU A 530 6.41 11.53 20.23
N TYR A 531 5.20 11.73 19.70
CA TYR A 531 4.85 12.96 18.99
C TYR A 531 4.09 13.98 19.82
N THR A 532 4.71 15.16 19.92
CA THR A 532 4.01 16.42 20.16
C THR A 532 3.68 17.06 18.81
N PRO A 533 2.79 18.07 18.73
CA PRO A 533 2.47 18.78 17.49
C PRO A 533 3.69 19.37 16.76
N LYS A 534 4.81 19.55 17.48
CA LYS A 534 6.07 20.10 16.97
C LYS A 534 7.04 19.05 16.43
N LEU A 535 6.73 17.76 16.59
CA LEU A 535 7.58 16.64 16.17
C LEU A 535 9.05 16.79 16.65
N GLU A 536 9.26 17.21 17.90
CA GLU A 536 10.58 17.59 18.43
C GLU A 536 11.67 16.52 18.22
N LYS A 537 11.29 15.23 18.23
CA LYS A 537 12.23 14.11 18.02
C LYS A 537 12.78 14.00 16.60
N ILE A 538 12.07 14.48 15.59
CA ILE A 538 12.60 14.50 14.21
C ILE A 538 13.37 15.80 13.92
N GLN A 539 13.29 16.81 14.79
CA GLN A 539 13.96 18.09 14.58
C GLN A 539 15.48 17.93 14.52
N MET A 540 16.04 17.07 15.37
CA MET A 540 17.47 16.74 15.36
C MET A 540 17.91 16.18 14.01
N LEU A 541 17.15 15.25 13.43
CA LEU A 541 17.42 14.68 12.10
C LEU A 541 17.25 15.72 10.99
N MET A 542 16.24 16.59 11.09
CA MET A 542 16.06 17.70 10.15
C MET A 542 17.25 18.67 10.18
N ASP A 543 17.85 18.89 11.35
CA ASP A 543 19.02 19.76 11.50
C ASP A 543 20.30 19.11 10.96
N ILE A 544 20.42 17.78 11.04
CA ILE A 544 21.47 17.02 10.33
C ILE A 544 21.34 17.24 8.82
N ILE A 545 20.14 17.09 8.23
CA ILE A 545 19.91 17.34 6.80
C ILE A 545 20.29 18.78 6.44
N LYS A 546 19.83 19.78 7.20
CA LYS A 546 20.17 21.18 6.93
C LYS A 546 21.68 21.41 6.95
N SER A 547 22.37 20.82 7.92
CA SER A 547 23.82 20.97 8.08
C SER A 547 24.58 20.29 6.94
N SER A 548 24.17 19.08 6.56
CA SER A 548 24.70 18.35 5.41
C SER A 548 24.47 19.08 4.10
N THR A 549 23.26 19.58 3.85
CA THR A 549 22.94 20.38 2.66
C THR A 549 23.83 21.62 2.58
N ARG A 550 23.96 22.40 3.67
CA ARG A 550 24.85 23.59 3.68
C ARG A 550 26.31 23.23 3.44
N ALA A 551 26.80 22.16 4.06
CA ALA A 551 28.18 21.71 3.85
C ALA A 551 28.43 21.42 2.36
N ARG A 552 27.48 20.77 1.70
CA ARG A 552 27.58 20.40 0.29
C ARG A 552 27.39 21.59 -0.66
N GLU A 553 26.48 22.51 -0.36
CA GLU A 553 26.33 23.78 -1.10
C GLU A 553 27.60 24.64 -1.01
N ASN A 554 28.24 24.71 0.17
CA ASN A 554 29.53 25.39 0.36
C ASN A 554 30.64 24.76 -0.49
N LEU A 555 30.54 23.45 -0.76
CA LEU A 555 31.44 22.74 -1.67
C LEU A 555 31.08 22.91 -3.14
N GLY A 556 29.95 23.54 -3.46
CA GLY A 556 29.53 23.89 -4.83
C GLY A 556 28.54 22.91 -5.45
N TYR A 557 28.07 21.92 -4.69
CA TYR A 557 27.05 20.99 -5.16
C TYR A 557 25.67 21.66 -5.18
N GLU A 558 24.91 21.43 -6.25
CA GLU A 558 23.49 21.75 -6.28
C GLU A 558 22.72 20.60 -5.63
N VAL A 559 22.15 20.87 -4.46
CA VAL A 559 21.36 19.89 -3.70
C VAL A 559 19.88 20.10 -4.00
N VAL A 560 19.31 19.22 -4.82
CA VAL A 560 17.87 19.18 -5.06
C VAL A 560 17.23 18.26 -4.03
N ASP A 561 16.12 18.68 -3.44
CA ASP A 561 15.40 17.85 -2.48
C ASP A 561 14.82 16.61 -3.18
N PRO A 562 15.15 15.38 -2.73
CA PRO A 562 14.56 14.17 -3.30
C PRO A 562 13.06 14.07 -2.93
N PRO A 563 12.25 13.28 -3.66
CA PRO A 563 10.82 13.14 -3.38
C PRO A 563 10.53 12.71 -1.92
N ALA A 564 11.36 11.83 -1.35
CA ALA A 564 11.28 11.44 0.05
C ALA A 564 11.33 12.65 1.00
N ARG A 565 12.23 13.61 0.72
CA ARG A 565 12.40 14.81 1.53
C ARG A 565 11.26 15.80 1.39
N ILE A 566 10.80 16.01 0.16
CA ILE A 566 9.62 16.84 -0.12
C ILE A 566 8.42 16.25 0.64
N GLY A 567 8.23 14.93 0.54
CA GLY A 567 7.14 14.22 1.19
C GLY A 567 7.14 14.35 2.70
N HIS A 568 8.25 14.04 3.39
CA HIS A 568 8.27 14.12 4.85
C HIS A 568 8.24 15.57 5.38
N LYS A 569 8.76 16.56 4.63
CA LYS A 569 8.61 17.99 4.98
C LYS A 569 7.15 18.42 4.89
N ALA A 570 6.46 18.04 3.80
CA ALA A 570 5.04 18.32 3.64
C ALA A 570 4.21 17.62 4.73
N LEU A 571 4.53 16.36 5.06
CA LEU A 571 3.88 15.63 6.14
C LEU A 571 4.02 16.38 7.47
N ALA A 572 5.24 16.76 7.85
CA ALA A 572 5.49 17.47 9.11
C ALA A 572 4.75 18.82 9.18
N HIS A 573 4.71 19.56 8.07
CA HIS A 573 3.99 20.81 7.97
C HIS A 573 2.47 20.62 8.19
N HIS A 574 1.86 19.71 7.45
CA HIS A 574 0.42 19.45 7.53
C HIS A 574 0.02 18.78 8.85
N PHE A 575 0.88 17.96 9.44
CA PHE A 575 0.67 17.39 10.76
C PHE A 575 0.56 18.50 11.81
N ALA A 576 1.55 19.40 11.88
CA ALA A 576 1.55 20.50 12.83
C ALA A 576 0.33 21.42 12.67
N ARG A 577 -0.10 21.66 11.43
CA ARG A 577 -1.25 22.50 11.10
C ARG A 577 -2.60 21.84 11.44
N GLY A 578 -2.73 20.55 11.15
CA GLY A 578 -3.96 19.79 11.32
C GLY A 578 -4.17 19.20 12.72
N TYR A 579 -3.10 19.04 13.51
CA TYR A 579 -3.11 18.26 14.75
C TYR A 579 -4.23 18.65 15.72
N SER A 580 -4.34 19.94 16.05
CA SER A 580 -5.31 20.42 17.05
C SER A 580 -6.76 20.14 16.66
N LYS A 581 -7.05 20.10 15.35
CA LYS A 581 -8.38 19.82 14.82
C LYS A 581 -8.66 18.33 14.77
N TRP A 582 -7.73 17.55 14.22
CA TRP A 582 -8.01 16.17 13.81
C TRP A 582 -7.56 15.10 14.82
N ALA A 583 -6.61 15.40 15.71
CA ALA A 583 -6.10 14.40 16.66
C ALA A 583 -7.20 13.79 17.56
N PRO A 584 -8.16 14.57 18.13
CA PRO A 584 -9.25 14.00 18.92
C PRO A 584 -10.14 13.05 18.11
N LEU A 585 -10.31 13.30 16.81
CA LEU A 585 -11.06 12.40 15.93
C LEU A 585 -10.30 11.09 15.73
N ILE A 586 -8.99 11.15 15.46
CA ILE A 586 -8.16 9.95 15.28
C ILE A 586 -8.16 9.09 16.55
N GLU A 587 -8.11 9.71 17.73
CA GLU A 587 -8.20 8.98 19.01
C GLU A 587 -9.54 8.26 19.17
N ARG A 588 -10.66 8.90 18.81
CA ARG A 588 -11.98 8.23 18.79
C ARG A 588 -12.03 7.11 17.76
N PHE A 589 -11.44 7.33 16.59
CA PHE A 589 -11.37 6.34 15.54
C PHE A 589 -10.58 5.11 15.98
N ASP A 590 -9.44 5.28 16.65
CA ASP A 590 -8.64 4.17 17.15
C ASP A 590 -9.39 3.35 18.22
N LEU A 591 -10.14 4.01 19.11
CA LEU A 591 -11.00 3.32 20.08
C LEU A 591 -12.09 2.50 19.37
N ALA A 592 -12.75 3.08 18.37
CA ALA A 592 -13.76 2.38 17.59
C ALA A 592 -13.16 1.24 16.77
N ASP A 593 -11.97 1.42 16.18
CA ASP A 593 -11.25 0.38 15.43
C ASP A 593 -10.88 -0.79 16.34
N GLU A 594 -10.39 -0.51 17.55
CA GLU A 594 -10.08 -1.51 18.57
C GLU A 594 -11.33 -2.32 18.94
N GLU A 595 -12.47 -1.68 19.22
CA GLU A 595 -13.73 -2.37 19.51
C GLU A 595 -14.22 -3.22 18.33
N HIS A 596 -14.22 -2.66 17.12
CA HIS A 596 -14.70 -3.32 15.90
C HIS A 596 -13.82 -4.52 15.52
N ARG A 597 -12.52 -4.48 15.82
CA ARG A 597 -11.58 -5.55 15.49
C ARG A 597 -11.35 -6.53 16.64
N ALA A 598 -11.48 -6.12 17.90
CA ALA A 598 -11.39 -7.01 19.06
C ALA A 598 -12.56 -8.00 19.11
N PHE A 599 -13.76 -7.61 18.67
CA PHE A 599 -14.94 -8.49 18.60
C PHE A 599 -14.74 -9.71 17.69
N ILE A 600 -13.73 -9.70 16.82
CA ILE A 600 -13.43 -10.78 15.88
C ILE A 600 -12.61 -11.91 16.54
N PHE A 601 -12.00 -11.66 17.71
CA PHE A 601 -11.16 -12.63 18.45
C PHE A 601 -11.84 -13.26 19.67
N GLY A 602 -13.09 -12.89 19.97
CA GLY A 602 -13.84 -13.51 21.05
C GLY A 602 -14.32 -14.91 20.68
N ASP A 603 -13.48 -15.92 20.86
CA ASP A 603 -13.99 -17.27 21.11
C ASP A 603 -14.50 -17.31 22.56
N PRO A 604 -15.82 -17.49 22.81
CA PRO A 604 -16.35 -17.56 24.18
C PRO A 604 -15.80 -18.73 25.01
N SER A 605 -15.01 -19.64 24.42
CA SER A 605 -14.33 -20.72 25.14
C SER A 605 -13.02 -20.34 25.82
N SER A 606 -12.42 -19.17 25.56
CA SER A 606 -11.02 -18.89 25.94
C SER A 606 -10.81 -17.82 27.03
N GLU A 607 -11.83 -17.53 27.85
CA GLU A 607 -11.71 -16.60 29.00
C GLU A 607 -10.60 -16.97 30.00
N ALA A 608 -10.06 -18.20 29.94
CA ALA A 608 -8.93 -18.64 30.76
C ALA A 608 -7.57 -18.04 30.32
N ASP A 609 -7.37 -17.71 29.04
CA ASP A 609 -6.06 -17.22 28.52
C ASP A 609 -5.93 -15.68 28.58
N ALA A 610 -7.05 -14.96 28.70
CA ALA A 610 -7.06 -13.51 28.76
C ALA A 610 -6.53 -12.96 30.11
N SER A 611 -6.59 -13.76 31.18
CA SER A 611 -6.03 -13.37 32.48
C SER A 611 -4.50 -13.47 32.54
N GLU A 612 -3.87 -14.33 31.75
CA GLU A 612 -2.40 -14.43 31.69
C GLU A 612 -1.80 -13.26 30.90
N ARG A 613 -2.44 -12.81 29.82
CA ARG A 613 -1.95 -11.66 29.02
C ARG A 613 -2.01 -10.31 29.74
N ARG A 614 -2.86 -10.16 30.77
CA ARG A 614 -2.96 -8.92 31.56
C ARG A 614 -1.97 -8.85 32.72
N GLN A 615 -1.31 -9.96 33.08
CA GLN A 615 -0.32 -9.98 34.16
C GLN A 615 1.13 -9.84 33.67
N SER A 616 1.39 -9.97 32.36
CA SER A 616 2.74 -9.77 31.79
C SER A 616 3.12 -8.31 31.54
N ASP A 617 2.16 -7.37 31.55
CA ASP A 617 2.40 -5.94 31.25
C ASP A 617 2.72 -5.07 32.49
N SER A 618 2.80 -5.65 33.69
CA SER A 618 2.95 -4.86 34.93
C SER A 618 4.16 -5.17 35.82
N SER A 619 5.17 -5.89 35.33
CA SER A 619 6.40 -6.13 36.12
C SER A 619 7.68 -5.95 35.30
N LEU A 620 7.97 -4.72 34.92
CA LEU A 620 9.34 -4.27 34.67
C LEU A 620 10.00 -3.93 36.01
N SER A 621 10.48 -4.96 36.70
CA SER A 621 11.50 -4.82 37.74
C SER A 621 12.57 -5.86 37.43
N GLY A 622 13.78 -5.36 37.12
CA GLY A 622 14.85 -6.14 36.54
C GLY A 622 15.34 -7.30 37.40
N ASP A 623 15.68 -8.40 36.72
CA ASP A 623 16.72 -9.32 37.13
C ASP A 623 17.25 -10.08 35.89
N ASP A 624 18.57 -10.30 35.87
CA ASP A 624 19.40 -10.72 34.74
C ASP A 624 18.98 -12.04 34.05
N SER A 625 18.24 -11.98 32.92
CA SER A 625 18.06 -13.15 32.02
C SER A 625 17.89 -12.81 30.52
N ASP A 626 18.39 -11.65 30.08
CA ASP A 626 18.15 -11.10 28.72
C ASP A 626 18.75 -11.90 27.54
N GLN A 627 19.62 -12.88 27.76
CA GLN A 627 20.32 -13.58 26.66
C GLN A 627 19.56 -14.79 26.07
N ASP A 628 18.68 -15.43 26.84
CA ASP A 628 17.94 -16.61 26.37
C ASP A 628 16.66 -16.23 25.59
N ASP A 629 16.07 -15.06 25.84
CA ASP A 629 14.88 -14.56 25.15
C ASP A 629 15.21 -13.90 23.78
N GLU A 630 16.34 -13.19 23.67
CA GLU A 630 16.83 -12.64 22.38
C GLU A 630 17.07 -13.75 21.34
N HIS A 631 17.69 -14.87 21.75
CA HIS A 631 18.00 -15.98 20.85
C HIS A 631 16.76 -16.73 20.35
N LYS A 632 15.69 -16.78 21.14
CA LYS A 632 14.41 -17.39 20.74
C LYS A 632 13.64 -16.48 19.79
N TRP A 633 13.65 -15.18 20.03
CA TRP A 633 13.03 -14.18 19.17
C TRP A 633 13.70 -14.08 17.79
N ASP A 634 15.04 -14.16 17.72
CA ASP A 634 15.76 -14.16 16.44
C ASP A 634 15.46 -15.42 15.59
N GLN A 635 15.30 -16.58 16.21
CA GLN A 635 14.95 -17.82 15.51
C GLN A 635 13.53 -17.78 14.94
N ASP A 636 12.58 -17.26 15.72
CA ASP A 636 11.20 -17.07 15.27
C ASP A 636 11.11 -16.01 14.17
N ALA A 637 11.81 -14.87 14.31
CA ALA A 637 11.89 -13.83 13.28
C ALA A 637 12.50 -14.35 11.97
N GLN A 638 13.51 -15.22 12.05
CA GLN A 638 14.12 -15.84 10.87
C GLN A 638 13.20 -16.85 10.20
N LYS A 639 12.46 -17.65 10.97
CA LYS A 639 11.43 -18.57 10.48
C LYS A 639 10.28 -17.83 9.75
N TYR A 640 9.79 -16.72 10.31
CA TYR A 640 8.77 -15.90 9.66
C TYR A 640 9.32 -15.12 8.45
N SER A 641 10.61 -14.79 8.43
CA SER A 641 11.26 -14.15 7.28
C SER A 641 11.25 -15.02 6.03
N GLU A 642 11.38 -16.34 6.17
CA GLU A 642 11.31 -17.28 5.04
C GLU A 642 9.87 -17.40 4.50
N GLU A 643 8.86 -17.40 5.37
CA GLU A 643 7.45 -17.44 4.99
C GLU A 643 7.03 -16.22 4.15
N TYR A 644 7.59 -15.04 4.48
CA TYR A 644 7.29 -13.82 3.74
C TYR A 644 8.27 -13.51 2.61
N ALA A 645 9.27 -14.34 2.30
CA ALA A 645 10.31 -14.05 1.30
C ALA A 645 9.79 -13.62 -0.09
N LEU A 646 8.55 -13.96 -0.44
CA LEU A 646 7.85 -13.55 -1.68
C LEU A 646 7.28 -12.11 -1.67
N TRP A 647 7.53 -11.35 -0.62
CA TRP A 647 7.03 -9.97 -0.44
C TRP A 647 7.51 -8.97 -1.52
N TRP A 648 8.54 -9.34 -2.29
CA TRP A 648 9.05 -8.53 -3.40
C TRP A 648 8.30 -8.70 -4.73
N GLU A 649 7.43 -9.69 -4.86
CA GLU A 649 6.70 -9.92 -6.12
C GLU A 649 5.86 -8.69 -6.52
N GLN A 650 5.71 -8.47 -7.83
CA GLN A 650 5.00 -7.30 -8.37
C GLN A 650 3.56 -7.15 -7.84
N ARG A 651 2.90 -8.26 -7.49
CA ARG A 651 1.56 -8.24 -6.87
C ARG A 651 1.52 -7.59 -5.48
N ASN A 652 2.68 -7.42 -4.85
CA ASN A 652 2.90 -6.81 -3.54
C ASN A 652 3.44 -5.37 -3.65
N GLU A 653 3.39 -4.75 -4.83
CA GLU A 653 3.65 -3.32 -4.94
C GLU A 653 2.57 -2.51 -4.17
N PRO A 654 2.98 -1.55 -3.33
CA PRO A 654 2.05 -0.68 -2.61
C PRO A 654 1.18 0.12 -3.59
N THR A 655 -0.12 -0.16 -3.58
CA THR A 655 -1.12 0.57 -4.36
C THR A 655 -2.30 0.88 -3.45
N LEU A 656 -3.14 1.85 -3.83
CA LEU A 656 -4.38 2.08 -3.09
C LEU A 656 -5.24 0.79 -3.03
N ALA A 657 -5.25 0.00 -4.10
CA ALA A 657 -5.94 -1.28 -4.14
C ALA A 657 -5.36 -2.30 -3.14
N SER A 658 -4.04 -2.32 -2.94
CA SER A 658 -3.43 -3.18 -1.92
C SER A 658 -3.70 -2.67 -0.51
N HIS A 659 -3.71 -1.35 -0.29
CA HIS A 659 -4.04 -0.76 1.01
C HIS A 659 -5.48 -1.04 1.44
N LEU A 660 -6.44 -1.01 0.51
CA LEU A 660 -7.84 -1.41 0.74
C LEU A 660 -7.99 -2.88 1.16
N ARG A 661 -6.99 -3.72 0.88
CA ARG A 661 -6.91 -5.12 1.36
C ARG A 661 -6.06 -5.27 2.62
N GLY A 662 -5.19 -4.31 2.90
CA GLY A 662 -4.34 -4.23 4.08
C GLY A 662 -4.88 -3.22 5.10
N PRO A 663 -4.15 -2.14 5.45
CA PRO A 663 -4.49 -1.25 6.56
C PRO A 663 -5.80 -0.47 6.38
N LEU A 664 -6.18 -0.12 5.15
CA LEU A 664 -7.45 0.56 4.86
C LEU A 664 -8.63 -0.41 4.66
N ARG A 665 -8.49 -1.66 5.10
CA ARG A 665 -9.56 -2.65 4.97
C ARG A 665 -10.74 -2.28 5.87
N CYS A 666 -11.86 -1.97 5.23
CA CYS A 666 -13.11 -1.64 5.91
C CYS A 666 -13.86 -2.87 6.44
N SER A 667 -14.81 -2.63 7.37
CA SER A 667 -15.66 -3.66 7.99
C SER A 667 -16.49 -4.45 6.97
N CYS A 668 -16.85 -3.81 5.84
CA CYS A 668 -17.60 -4.41 4.75
C CYS A 668 -16.89 -5.65 4.16
N LEU A 669 -15.57 -5.74 4.37
CA LEU A 669 -14.69 -6.81 3.91
C LEU A 669 -14.14 -7.74 5.04
N SER A 670 -14.36 -7.48 6.34
CA SER A 670 -13.81 -8.26 7.50
C SER A 670 -14.73 -9.38 8.03
N SER A 671 -14.36 -10.66 8.29
CA SER A 671 -13.07 -11.37 8.42
C SER A 671 -13.00 -12.63 7.51
N ALA A 672 -11.81 -13.25 7.40
CA ALA A 672 -11.63 -14.54 6.71
C ALA A 672 -12.17 -15.73 7.53
N ASP A 673 -12.37 -15.54 8.84
CA ASP A 673 -12.52 -16.64 9.80
C ASP A 673 -13.81 -16.57 10.64
N GLY A 674 -14.69 -15.59 10.38
CA GLY A 674 -15.88 -15.32 11.19
C GLY A 674 -17.15 -15.04 10.38
N GLY A 675 -18.30 -15.31 11.00
CA GLY A 675 -19.60 -14.89 10.49
C GLY A 675 -19.76 -13.37 10.66
N VAL A 676 -20.30 -12.70 9.67
CA VAL A 676 -20.54 -11.26 9.69
C VAL A 676 -22.03 -10.99 9.56
N GLN A 677 -22.55 -10.18 10.48
CA GLN A 677 -23.90 -9.67 10.42
C GLN A 677 -23.83 -8.25 9.84
N LEU A 678 -24.32 -8.09 8.60
CA LEU A 678 -24.31 -6.82 7.87
C LEU A 678 -25.45 -5.88 8.33
N GLY A 679 -25.60 -5.73 9.65
CA GLY A 679 -26.60 -4.90 10.29
C GLY A 679 -27.66 -5.67 11.10
N PRO A 680 -28.38 -4.98 12.01
CA PRO A 680 -29.39 -5.60 12.86
C PRO A 680 -30.47 -6.32 12.04
N GLY A 681 -30.79 -7.56 12.41
CA GLY A 681 -31.84 -8.32 11.74
C GLY A 681 -31.47 -8.92 10.39
N VAL A 682 -30.23 -8.76 9.91
CA VAL A 682 -29.70 -9.47 8.74
C VAL A 682 -29.12 -10.83 9.18
N ALA A 683 -29.16 -11.83 8.30
CA ALA A 683 -28.55 -13.12 8.59
C ALA A 683 -27.03 -13.01 8.78
N LEU A 684 -26.49 -13.81 9.69
CA LEU A 684 -25.06 -14.04 9.81
C LEU A 684 -24.54 -14.78 8.56
N LEU A 685 -23.60 -14.17 7.84
CA LEU A 685 -23.01 -14.72 6.61
C LEU A 685 -21.53 -14.99 6.80
N TYR A 686 -21.04 -16.06 6.17
CA TYR A 686 -19.63 -16.43 6.22
C TYR A 686 -18.97 -16.10 4.87
N ALA A 687 -17.71 -15.69 4.90
CA ALA A 687 -16.91 -15.43 3.72
C ALA A 687 -16.30 -16.72 3.18
N CYS A 688 -16.18 -16.84 1.85
CA CYS A 688 -15.39 -17.89 1.26
C CYS A 688 -13.89 -17.64 1.52
N SER A 689 -13.17 -18.63 2.05
CA SER A 689 -11.73 -18.56 2.34
C SER A 689 -10.84 -18.39 1.10
N TRP A 690 -11.40 -18.48 -0.11
CA TRP A 690 -10.70 -18.23 -1.36
C TRP A 690 -11.07 -16.89 -1.99
N CYS A 691 -12.34 -16.74 -2.39
CA CYS A 691 -12.80 -15.57 -3.14
C CYS A 691 -13.37 -14.46 -2.25
N SER A 692 -13.41 -14.65 -0.93
CA SER A 692 -13.98 -13.72 0.07
C SER A 692 -15.47 -13.41 -0.11
N CYS A 693 -16.17 -14.09 -1.03
CA CYS A 693 -17.60 -13.91 -1.28
C CYS A 693 -18.41 -14.29 -0.05
N ARG A 694 -19.27 -13.39 0.43
CA ARG A 694 -20.16 -13.62 1.58
C ARG A 694 -21.50 -14.10 1.13
N THR A 695 -21.85 -15.32 1.52
CA THR A 695 -23.13 -15.90 1.11
C THR A 695 -23.57 -16.97 2.08
N ALA A 696 -24.88 -17.14 2.21
CA ALA A 696 -25.47 -18.25 2.92
C ALA A 696 -25.11 -19.60 2.28
N MET A 697 -24.65 -19.60 1.03
CA MET A 697 -24.30 -20.79 0.25
C MET A 697 -22.97 -21.44 0.64
N VAL A 698 -22.08 -20.77 1.39
CA VAL A 698 -20.77 -21.33 1.70
C VAL A 698 -20.84 -22.63 2.52
N ARG A 699 -19.94 -23.56 2.28
CA ARG A 699 -19.87 -24.85 2.99
C ARG A 699 -18.56 -24.94 3.73
N LYS A 700 -18.60 -25.49 4.95
CA LYS A 700 -17.40 -25.80 5.70
C LYS A 700 -16.57 -26.86 4.95
N CYS A 701 -15.26 -26.78 5.10
CA CYS A 701 -14.35 -27.87 4.78
C CYS A 701 -14.80 -29.09 5.57
N SER A 702 -15.06 -30.20 4.88
CA SER A 702 -15.55 -31.43 5.52
C SER A 702 -14.51 -32.13 6.39
N ARG A 703 -13.27 -31.61 6.45
CA ARG A 703 -12.16 -32.21 7.20
C ARG A 703 -11.81 -31.42 8.45
N CYS A 704 -11.50 -30.13 8.30
CA CYS A 704 -11.10 -29.28 9.42
C CYS A 704 -12.22 -28.40 9.96
N GLU A 705 -13.33 -28.24 9.23
CA GLU A 705 -14.42 -27.33 9.58
C GLU A 705 -14.10 -25.83 9.71
N ASP A 706 -12.82 -25.44 9.67
CA ASP A 706 -12.37 -24.06 9.82
C ASP A 706 -12.50 -23.22 8.54
N ALA A 707 -12.28 -23.82 7.37
CA ALA A 707 -12.37 -23.11 6.09
C ALA A 707 -13.77 -23.18 5.47
N TRP A 708 -14.18 -22.14 4.75
CA TRP A 708 -15.50 -22.01 4.12
C TRP A 708 -15.40 -21.78 2.62
N TYR A 709 -16.23 -22.43 1.82
CA TYR A 709 -16.17 -22.35 0.35
C TYR A 709 -17.55 -22.12 -0.27
N CYS A 710 -17.70 -21.13 -1.16
CA CYS A 710 -18.97 -20.90 -1.85
C CYS A 710 -19.32 -22.04 -2.82
N ASP A 711 -18.30 -22.68 -3.40
CA ASP A 711 -18.41 -23.79 -4.34
C ASP A 711 -17.14 -24.66 -4.34
N ALA A 712 -17.16 -25.74 -5.14
CA ALA A 712 -16.04 -26.65 -5.29
C ALA A 712 -14.84 -26.03 -6.04
N ASP A 713 -15.04 -24.96 -6.80
CA ASP A 713 -13.98 -24.33 -7.59
C ASP A 713 -13.09 -23.51 -6.67
N CYS A 714 -13.70 -22.72 -5.78
CA CYS A 714 -13.01 -22.00 -4.73
C CYS A 714 -12.24 -22.93 -3.78
N GLN A 715 -12.81 -24.08 -3.44
CA GLN A 715 -12.11 -25.09 -2.64
C GLN A 715 -10.88 -25.62 -3.37
N ARG A 716 -11.00 -26.01 -4.65
CA ARG A 716 -9.88 -26.50 -5.46
C ARG A 716 -8.78 -25.47 -5.62
N ALA A 717 -9.13 -24.20 -5.78
CA ALA A 717 -8.17 -23.11 -5.94
C ALA A 717 -7.39 -22.81 -4.65
N HIS A 718 -8.05 -22.85 -3.48
CA HIS A 718 -7.38 -22.65 -2.19
C HIS A 718 -6.60 -23.89 -1.70
N TRP A 719 -6.93 -25.08 -2.21
CA TRP A 719 -6.39 -26.34 -1.71
C TRP A 719 -4.85 -26.41 -1.58
N PRO A 720 -4.04 -25.89 -2.54
CA PRO A 720 -2.57 -25.96 -2.42
C PRO A 720 -2.01 -25.31 -1.16
N GLN A 721 -2.64 -24.22 -0.70
CA GLN A 721 -2.29 -23.48 0.51
C GLN A 721 -2.95 -24.10 1.74
N HIS A 722 -4.26 -24.34 1.67
CA HIS A 722 -5.03 -24.84 2.81
C HIS A 722 -4.60 -26.23 3.29
N ARG A 723 -4.20 -27.13 2.37
CA ARG A 723 -3.80 -28.51 2.73
C ARG A 723 -2.62 -28.58 3.70
N LEU A 724 -1.81 -27.52 3.78
CA LEU A 724 -0.66 -27.43 4.68
C LEU A 724 -1.10 -27.25 6.14
N VAL A 725 -2.30 -26.68 6.35
CA VAL A 725 -2.85 -26.35 7.67
C VAL A 725 -4.14 -27.13 8.00
N CYS A 726 -4.73 -27.84 7.03
CA CYS A 726 -5.96 -28.61 7.21
C CYS A 726 -5.75 -29.85 8.10
N ARG A 727 -6.22 -29.78 9.35
CA ARG A 727 -6.18 -30.87 10.33
C ARG A 727 -7.59 -31.43 10.56
N GLU A 728 -7.71 -32.68 10.97
CA GLU A 728 -9.01 -33.24 11.37
C GLU A 728 -9.47 -32.58 12.67
N SER A 729 -10.70 -32.05 12.66
CA SER A 729 -11.35 -31.36 13.79
C SER A 729 -11.76 -32.29 14.92
#